data_AF-A0A9P7CWN3-F1
#
_entry.id   AF-A0A9P7CWN3-F1
#
_cell.length_a   1.000
_cell.length_b   1.000
_cell.length_c   1.000
_cell.angle_alpha   90.00
_cell.angle_beta   90.00
_cell.angle_gamma   90.00
#
_symmetry.space_group_name_H-M   'P 1'
#
loop_
_entity.id
_entity.type
_entity.pdbx_description
1 polymer ?
#
loop_
_entity_poly.entity_id
_entity_poly.type
_entity_poly.pdbx_seq_one_letter_code
_entity_poly.pdbx_strand_id
1 'polypeptide(L)'
;MLSLTHKIANVSIFDQVSRNLASIGCIPLSDYLYGSPSIPAATVPQETLSAPQNAAPIQHSQPPTPAITKTSVDTVSPNAISRLHQTSQRTFGSIEPLKFEFIEEAGQRSKKCILTISRPNGSTRSYATDPVYSRKSDAKSAAATLAIEMGALDFITRGDPEELKLKRGLVLASINSSQNQERTRAEIGSTHDQDGNNAIEQIETCCAEWRGGSIAPHWVALLEPKVGHTQGCALRIELSPHVIKIYASDTIYNTYNEAKAACAEGALREGALDFIKHGNGQLRPASPQLYSTPSSSDINGVSANKQPPLTLQAFYESLPRPFPESFESKDANEIGAPGYMNTLVQNARGGKLTTTFIFTSDGTPGLHGCFLRLDRPAEYRAYLMQKLAVCLQALSHGAGDYMRAIGKAVEARVTPLMKTWVNDQIYPVLLSEYNKVRNRHPNFTYEKEKDAFGCTMTLHLAADPTPDQTRNWTVSNDYRNKADAKVAVICTAIEQGAMEFIRFRGEPPPPGYTTPYSLQTFNPESSQRSNGKRKMVEDAHSQGEHEKPTKRQKKAKLEGTATKHGNKKEKGSTHTHGIPESGIIRAGQTSRKGYVSAPYQPGLGDESGSGTAYPLPQVSLNPTPPTVPDQRFMPHAYSSVQGGYGHPLSAQSFAGPSGSGTGFRGGGFMGADAERLGDSSEPEPGEVV
;
A
#
# COMPACT_ATOMS: atom_id res chain seq x y z
N MET A 1 -24.80 -22.71 -84.29
CA MET A 1 -23.87 -21.56 -84.29
C MET A 1 -24.55 -20.39 -83.62
N LEU A 2 -24.23 -20.15 -82.35
CA LEU A 2 -24.14 -18.85 -81.65
C LEU A 2 -23.92 -19.19 -80.18
N SER A 3 -22.69 -18.97 -79.74
CA SER A 3 -22.21 -19.15 -78.37
C SER A 3 -22.56 -17.88 -77.58
N LEU A 4 -23.30 -18.02 -76.48
CA LEU A 4 -23.50 -16.95 -75.49
C LEU A 4 -22.98 -17.46 -74.15
N THR A 5 -21.69 -17.23 -73.88
CA THR A 5 -21.06 -17.49 -72.59
C THR A 5 -21.24 -16.28 -71.69
N HIS A 6 -22.14 -16.39 -70.70
CA HIS A 6 -22.18 -15.45 -69.57
C HIS A 6 -20.96 -15.66 -68.67
N LYS A 7 -19.97 -14.76 -68.77
CA LYS A 7 -18.93 -14.60 -67.75
C LYS A 7 -19.57 -14.02 -66.50
N ILE A 8 -19.83 -14.87 -65.51
CA ILE A 8 -20.05 -14.42 -64.13
C ILE A 8 -18.68 -14.01 -63.60
N ALA A 9 -18.44 -12.70 -63.49
CA ALA A 9 -17.26 -12.20 -62.82
C ALA A 9 -17.37 -12.59 -61.34
N ASN A 10 -16.51 -13.50 -60.88
CA ASN A 10 -16.30 -13.78 -59.47
C ASN A 10 -15.75 -12.50 -58.83
N VAL A 11 -16.67 -11.68 -58.32
CA VAL A 11 -16.32 -10.58 -57.42
C VAL A 11 -15.70 -11.22 -56.19
N SER A 12 -14.46 -10.86 -55.90
CA SER A 12 -13.74 -11.35 -54.72
C SER A 12 -14.58 -11.07 -53.48
N ILE A 13 -14.73 -12.06 -52.59
CA ILE A 13 -15.39 -11.91 -51.29
C ILE A 13 -14.83 -10.69 -50.55
N PHE A 14 -13.55 -10.40 -50.76
CA PHE A 14 -12.87 -9.22 -50.24
C PHE A 14 -13.47 -7.89 -50.73
N ASP A 15 -13.85 -7.78 -52.01
CA ASP A 15 -14.45 -6.56 -52.57
C ASP A 15 -15.86 -6.33 -52.04
N GLN A 16 -16.59 -7.42 -51.75
CA GLN A 16 -17.93 -7.34 -51.17
C GLN A 16 -17.88 -6.90 -49.71
N VAL A 17 -16.94 -7.45 -48.93
CA VAL A 17 -16.71 -7.03 -47.54
C VAL A 17 -16.23 -5.58 -47.49
N SER A 18 -15.29 -5.19 -48.37
CA SER A 18 -14.78 -3.82 -48.44
C SER A 18 -15.87 -2.81 -48.78
N ARG A 19 -16.80 -3.14 -49.70
CA ARG A 19 -17.97 -2.31 -50.00
C ARG A 19 -18.95 -2.19 -48.84
N ASN A 20 -19.22 -3.28 -48.13
CA ASN A 20 -20.09 -3.26 -46.97
C ASN A 20 -19.50 -2.40 -45.83
N LEU A 21 -18.19 -2.49 -45.61
CA LEU A 21 -17.49 -1.64 -44.62
C LEU A 21 -17.48 -0.17 -45.04
N ALA A 22 -17.25 0.13 -46.32
CA ALA A 22 -17.36 1.49 -46.83
C ALA A 22 -18.78 2.07 -46.65
N SER A 23 -19.83 1.25 -46.81
CA SER A 23 -21.22 1.68 -46.66
C SER A 23 -21.63 2.07 -45.23
N ILE A 24 -20.89 1.61 -44.21
CA ILE A 24 -21.06 2.00 -42.81
C ILE A 24 -20.08 3.10 -42.37
N GLY A 25 -19.37 3.72 -43.32
CA GLY A 25 -18.46 4.84 -43.07
C GLY A 25 -17.02 4.45 -42.76
N CYS A 26 -16.61 3.20 -42.96
CA CYS A 26 -15.20 2.84 -42.85
C CYS A 26 -14.40 3.36 -44.04
N ILE A 27 -13.22 3.93 -43.77
CA ILE A 27 -12.32 4.49 -44.77
C ILE A 27 -11.22 3.45 -45.08
N PRO A 28 -10.88 3.18 -46.36
CA PRO A 28 -9.77 2.29 -46.70
C PRO A 28 -8.44 2.76 -46.10
N LEU A 29 -7.56 1.83 -45.74
CA LEU A 29 -6.25 2.15 -45.15
C LEU A 29 -5.40 3.06 -46.05
N SER A 30 -5.51 2.88 -47.38
CA SER A 30 -4.85 3.78 -48.35
C SER A 30 -5.36 5.21 -48.26
N ASP A 31 -6.66 5.41 -48.07
CA ASP A 31 -7.26 6.74 -47.99
C ASP A 31 -6.96 7.40 -46.65
N TYR A 32 -6.86 6.60 -45.57
CA TYR A 32 -6.40 7.05 -44.27
C TYR A 32 -4.91 7.48 -44.27
N LEU A 33 -4.05 6.72 -44.96
CA LEU A 33 -2.61 6.97 -44.98
C LEU A 33 -2.18 8.04 -46.00
N TYR A 34 -2.89 8.15 -47.13
CA TYR A 34 -2.48 9.01 -48.25
C TYR A 34 -3.43 10.18 -48.53
N GLY A 35 -4.51 10.33 -47.74
CA GLY A 35 -5.32 11.54 -47.67
C GLY A 35 -5.59 12.22 -49.01
N SER A 36 -6.39 11.60 -49.88
CA SER A 36 -6.84 12.29 -51.10
C SER A 36 -7.89 13.36 -50.76
N PRO A 37 -7.68 14.63 -51.15
CA PRO A 37 -8.58 15.73 -50.83
C PRO A 37 -9.69 15.79 -51.88
N SER A 38 -10.66 14.88 -51.83
CA SER A 38 -11.94 15.06 -52.54
C SER A 38 -12.95 13.99 -52.16
N ILE A 39 -13.67 14.20 -51.06
CA ILE A 39 -14.99 13.59 -50.88
C ILE A 39 -16.01 14.74 -50.84
N PRO A 40 -16.87 14.90 -51.86
CA PRO A 40 -17.97 15.85 -51.81
C PRO A 40 -18.97 15.41 -50.74
N ALA A 41 -19.43 16.38 -49.94
CA ALA A 41 -20.34 16.19 -48.82
C ALA A 41 -21.62 15.47 -49.27
N ALA A 42 -21.82 14.24 -48.78
CA ALA A 42 -23.09 13.54 -48.91
C ALA A 42 -24.12 14.18 -47.97
N THR A 43 -25.20 14.65 -48.56
CA THR A 43 -26.35 15.29 -47.94
C THR A 43 -27.12 14.25 -47.12
N VAL A 44 -27.14 14.38 -45.80
CA VAL A 44 -28.00 13.58 -44.92
C VAL A 44 -29.33 14.32 -44.71
N PRO A 45 -30.50 13.68 -44.92
CA PRO A 45 -31.80 14.29 -44.63
C PRO A 45 -32.01 14.46 -43.13
N GLN A 46 -32.31 15.68 -42.68
CA GLN A 46 -32.76 15.96 -41.31
C GLN A 46 -34.20 15.47 -41.12
N GLU A 47 -34.40 14.42 -40.32
CA GLU A 47 -35.68 14.16 -39.68
C GLU A 47 -35.86 15.10 -38.48
N THR A 48 -36.89 15.93 -38.56
CA THR A 48 -37.31 16.88 -37.54
C THR A 48 -38.28 16.19 -36.58
N LEU A 49 -37.80 15.81 -35.39
CA LEU A 49 -38.66 15.42 -34.27
C LEU A 49 -39.02 16.66 -33.44
N SER A 50 -40.26 17.11 -33.63
CA SER A 50 -40.88 18.21 -32.90
C SER A 50 -41.23 17.79 -31.46
N ALA A 51 -40.80 18.59 -30.48
CA ALA A 51 -41.28 18.51 -29.09
C ALA A 51 -42.42 19.53 -28.85
N PRO A 52 -43.47 19.19 -28.10
CA PRO A 52 -44.61 20.09 -27.88
C PRO A 52 -44.30 21.16 -26.83
N GLN A 53 -44.46 22.42 -27.26
CA GLN A 53 -44.50 23.60 -26.39
C GLN A 53 -45.83 23.62 -25.61
N ASN A 54 -45.75 23.62 -24.27
CA ASN A 54 -46.84 24.07 -23.41
C ASN A 54 -46.43 25.39 -22.77
N ALA A 55 -47.04 26.47 -23.23
CA ALA A 55 -46.91 27.82 -22.67
C ALA A 55 -48.11 28.10 -21.76
N ALA A 56 -47.85 28.57 -20.54
CA ALA A 56 -48.82 29.28 -19.71
C ALA A 56 -48.22 30.67 -19.38
N PRO A 57 -49.00 31.76 -19.48
CA PRO A 57 -48.49 33.12 -19.31
C PRO A 57 -48.56 33.56 -17.85
N ILE A 58 -47.50 34.14 -17.31
CA ILE A 58 -47.55 34.88 -16.04
C ILE A 58 -46.98 36.28 -16.24
N GLN A 59 -47.75 37.21 -15.69
CA GLN A 59 -47.81 38.65 -15.92
C GLN A 59 -46.55 39.41 -15.51
N HIS A 60 -46.28 40.45 -16.29
CA HIS A 60 -45.47 41.61 -15.92
C HIS A 60 -46.08 42.37 -14.73
N SER A 61 -45.26 42.67 -13.72
CA SER A 61 -45.51 43.74 -12.75
C SER A 61 -44.25 44.61 -12.58
N GLN A 62 -44.50 45.92 -12.58
CA GLN A 62 -43.60 47.08 -12.55
C GLN A 62 -42.57 47.13 -11.40
N PRO A 63 -41.55 48.00 -11.52
CA PRO A 63 -40.51 48.19 -10.51
C PRO A 63 -40.91 49.24 -9.45
N PRO A 64 -40.52 49.08 -8.17
CA PRO A 64 -40.50 50.18 -7.22
C PRO A 64 -39.07 50.71 -6.97
N THR A 65 -39.04 52.02 -6.82
CA THR A 65 -37.96 52.95 -6.45
C THR A 65 -37.31 52.62 -5.09
N PRO A 66 -36.07 53.10 -4.82
CA PRO A 66 -35.25 52.65 -3.71
C PRO A 66 -35.62 53.36 -2.40
N ALA A 67 -35.95 52.58 -1.38
CA ALA A 67 -36.07 53.04 0.00
C ALA A 67 -34.87 52.56 0.82
N ILE A 68 -34.27 53.50 1.54
CA ILE A 68 -33.09 53.37 2.40
C ILE A 68 -33.35 52.30 3.49
N THR A 69 -32.63 51.19 3.41
CA THR A 69 -32.71 50.07 4.35
C THR A 69 -31.85 50.34 5.59
N LYS A 70 -32.49 50.40 6.76
CA LYS A 70 -31.81 50.22 8.05
C LYS A 70 -31.44 48.74 8.18
N THR A 71 -30.16 48.49 8.42
CA THR A 71 -29.52 47.18 8.60
C THR A 71 -30.24 46.38 9.68
N SER A 72 -30.98 45.36 9.28
CA SER A 72 -31.58 44.36 10.16
C SER A 72 -30.50 43.37 10.60
N VAL A 73 -30.38 43.18 11.91
CA VAL A 73 -29.39 42.33 12.60
C VAL A 73 -29.33 40.91 12.02
N ASP A 74 -28.10 40.54 11.64
CA ASP A 74 -27.70 39.36 10.90
C ASP A 74 -27.98 38.02 11.60
N THR A 75 -28.39 37.04 10.79
CA THR A 75 -28.30 35.61 11.12
C THR A 75 -26.84 35.20 11.22
N VAL A 76 -26.29 35.17 12.43
CA VAL A 76 -24.96 34.63 12.75
C VAL A 76 -24.84 33.22 12.18
N SER A 77 -23.91 33.01 11.24
CA SER A 77 -23.62 31.68 10.70
C SER A 77 -23.06 30.78 11.81
N PRO A 78 -23.78 29.72 12.24
CA PRO A 78 -23.35 28.88 13.37
C PRO A 78 -22.05 28.10 13.10
N ASN A 79 -21.52 28.15 11.88
CA ASN A 79 -20.36 27.37 11.44
C ASN A 79 -19.08 28.19 11.20
N ALA A 80 -19.04 29.47 11.57
CA ALA A 80 -17.87 30.33 11.32
C ALA A 80 -16.59 29.81 12.00
N ILE A 81 -16.68 29.39 13.27
CA ILE A 81 -15.53 28.86 14.03
C ILE A 81 -14.99 27.57 13.40
N SER A 82 -15.87 26.62 13.08
CA SER A 82 -15.49 25.35 12.46
C SER A 82 -14.79 25.55 11.11
N ARG A 83 -15.25 26.51 10.30
CA ARG A 83 -14.60 26.86 9.03
C ARG A 83 -13.20 27.42 9.23
N LEU A 84 -12.99 28.32 10.19
CA LEU A 84 -11.67 28.85 10.51
C LEU A 84 -10.73 27.73 11.02
N HIS A 85 -11.21 26.86 11.91
CA HIS A 85 -10.44 25.73 12.43
C HIS A 85 -10.05 24.76 11.31
N GLN A 86 -10.98 24.36 10.45
CA GLN A 86 -10.72 23.48 9.32
C GLN A 86 -9.72 24.10 8.34
N THR A 87 -9.85 25.40 8.06
CA THR A 87 -8.93 26.11 7.16
C THR A 87 -7.55 26.24 7.78
N SER A 88 -7.45 26.59 9.07
CA SER A 88 -6.18 26.65 9.80
C SER A 88 -5.50 25.28 9.86
N GLN A 89 -6.25 24.23 10.19
CA GLN A 89 -5.74 22.85 10.22
C GLN A 89 -5.25 22.40 8.84
N ARG A 90 -5.95 22.78 7.77
CA ARG A 90 -5.57 22.44 6.39
C ARG A 90 -4.33 23.19 5.94
N THR A 91 -4.20 24.47 6.28
CA THR A 91 -3.11 25.33 5.77
C THR A 91 -1.86 25.30 6.64
N PHE A 92 -2.01 25.24 7.96
CA PHE A 92 -0.89 25.28 8.90
C PHE A 92 -0.61 23.93 9.57
N GLY A 93 -1.47 22.92 9.38
CA GLY A 93 -1.35 21.64 10.07
C GLY A 93 -1.75 21.68 11.56
N SER A 94 -2.17 22.84 12.07
CA SER A 94 -2.58 23.07 13.46
C SER A 94 -3.65 24.16 13.55
N ILE A 95 -4.44 24.13 14.63
CA ILE A 95 -5.41 25.18 15.00
C ILE A 95 -4.82 26.23 15.97
N GLU A 96 -3.61 26.01 16.49
CA GLU A 96 -2.91 26.94 17.38
C GLU A 96 -2.74 28.37 16.84
N PRO A 97 -2.62 28.60 15.52
CA PRO A 97 -2.65 29.94 14.93
C PRO A 97 -3.87 30.80 15.26
N LEU A 98 -4.98 30.22 15.75
CA LEU A 98 -6.20 30.94 16.09
C LEU A 98 -6.28 31.20 17.60
N LYS A 99 -5.96 32.42 18.03
CA LYS A 99 -6.01 32.83 19.44
C LYS A 99 -7.25 33.67 19.72
N PHE A 100 -8.06 33.25 20.68
CA PHE A 100 -9.23 34.01 21.14
C PHE A 100 -8.96 34.61 22.51
N GLU A 101 -9.02 35.94 22.61
CA GLU A 101 -8.86 36.69 23.85
C GLU A 101 -10.19 37.35 24.22
N PHE A 102 -10.53 37.36 25.51
CA PHE A 102 -11.78 37.94 26.01
C PHE A 102 -11.47 39.12 26.93
N ILE A 103 -12.05 40.28 26.62
CA ILE A 103 -11.94 41.49 27.43
C ILE A 103 -13.31 41.75 28.06
N GLU A 104 -13.33 41.89 29.38
CA GLU A 104 -14.53 42.23 30.17
C GLU A 104 -14.39 43.70 30.61
N GLU A 105 -15.18 44.59 30.02
CA GLU A 105 -15.07 46.03 30.24
C GLU A 105 -16.10 46.49 31.30
N ALA A 106 -15.59 46.89 32.48
CA ALA A 106 -16.23 47.62 33.60
C ALA A 106 -17.70 47.35 33.98
N GLY A 107 -18.24 46.18 33.64
CA GLY A 107 -19.56 45.69 34.07
C GLY A 107 -19.75 44.23 33.69
N GLN A 108 -20.36 43.42 34.56
CA GLN A 108 -20.52 41.96 34.38
C GLN A 108 -21.34 41.52 33.14
N ARG A 109 -21.76 42.43 32.27
CA ARG A 109 -22.73 42.17 31.19
C ARG A 109 -22.22 42.42 29.77
N SER A 110 -21.03 43.00 29.59
CA SER A 110 -20.44 43.31 28.29
C SER A 110 -19.15 42.52 28.08
N LYS A 111 -19.18 41.57 27.14
CA LYS A 111 -18.02 40.75 26.75
C LYS A 111 -17.60 41.12 25.35
N LYS A 112 -16.31 41.41 25.19
CA LYS A 112 -15.63 41.61 23.92
C LYS A 112 -14.72 40.43 23.65
N CYS A 113 -14.68 39.96 22.42
CA CYS A 113 -13.74 38.94 21.96
C CYS A 113 -12.85 39.49 20.85
N ILE A 114 -11.54 39.22 20.96
CA ILE A 114 -10.53 39.47 19.95
C ILE A 114 -10.06 38.12 19.42
N LEU A 115 -10.19 37.89 18.12
CA LEU A 115 -9.61 36.76 17.41
C LEU A 115 -8.34 37.22 16.70
N THR A 116 -7.19 36.70 17.11
CA THR A 116 -5.89 36.90 16.44
C THR A 116 -5.52 35.65 15.66
N ILE A 117 -5.20 35.82 14.37
CA ILE A 117 -4.75 34.78 13.45
C ILE A 117 -3.29 35.02 13.13
N SER A 118 -2.41 34.11 13.55
CA SER A 118 -0.95 34.25 13.38
C SER A 118 -0.40 33.23 12.41
N ARG A 119 0.17 33.68 11.30
CA ARG A 119 0.82 32.81 10.32
C ARG A 119 2.25 32.45 10.76
N PRO A 120 2.79 31.30 10.33
CA PRO A 120 4.20 30.93 10.58
C PRO A 120 5.24 31.91 10.02
N ASN A 121 4.87 32.73 9.04
CA ASN A 121 5.73 33.78 8.47
C ASN A 121 5.81 35.05 9.36
N GLY A 122 5.19 35.05 10.54
CA GLY A 122 5.15 36.19 11.47
C GLY A 122 4.04 37.21 11.19
N SER A 123 3.32 37.12 10.07
CA SER A 123 2.18 38.00 9.80
C SER A 123 1.00 37.65 10.71
N THR A 124 0.36 38.67 11.27
CA THR A 124 -0.77 38.50 12.18
C THR A 124 -1.91 39.44 11.82
N ARG A 125 -3.16 38.98 11.94
CA ARG A 125 -4.36 39.82 11.81
C ARG A 125 -5.27 39.60 13.00
N SER A 126 -5.84 40.68 13.53
CA SER A 126 -6.73 40.63 14.69
C SER A 126 -8.10 41.21 14.36
N TYR A 127 -9.15 40.55 14.83
CA TYR A 127 -10.55 40.88 14.59
C TYR A 127 -11.24 41.04 15.93
N ALA A 128 -11.71 42.24 16.24
CA ALA A 128 -12.29 42.56 17.53
C ALA A 128 -13.79 42.86 17.38
N THR A 129 -14.60 42.25 18.25
CA THR A 129 -16.03 42.53 18.35
C THR A 129 -16.31 43.74 19.26
N ASP A 130 -17.49 44.33 19.11
CA ASP A 130 -17.99 45.33 20.07
C ASP A 130 -18.34 44.68 21.42
N PRO A 131 -18.22 45.42 22.55
CA PRO A 131 -18.50 44.90 23.90
C PRO A 131 -20.01 44.80 24.19
N VAL A 132 -20.80 44.24 23.28
CA VAL A 132 -22.27 44.16 23.38
C VAL A 132 -22.80 42.77 23.78
N TYR A 133 -21.92 41.77 23.85
CA TYR A 133 -22.33 40.38 24.04
C TYR A 133 -22.40 40.00 25.52
N SER A 134 -23.47 39.31 25.91
CA SER A 134 -23.64 38.82 27.29
C SER A 134 -22.91 37.50 27.58
N ARG A 135 -22.59 36.71 26.56
CA ARG A 135 -21.91 35.39 26.66
C ARG A 135 -20.60 35.37 25.88
N LYS A 136 -19.59 34.64 26.40
CA LYS A 136 -18.28 34.47 25.75
C LYS A 136 -18.39 33.68 24.45
N SER A 137 -19.27 32.68 24.40
CA SER A 137 -19.57 31.91 23.19
C SER A 137 -20.05 32.80 22.04
N ASP A 138 -20.93 33.76 22.35
CA ASP A 138 -21.58 34.60 21.35
C ASP A 138 -20.59 35.63 20.81
N ALA A 139 -19.81 36.25 21.70
CA ALA A 139 -18.69 37.11 21.32
C ALA A 139 -17.65 36.38 20.47
N LYS A 140 -17.34 35.11 20.80
CA LYS A 140 -16.42 34.26 20.03
C LYS A 140 -16.95 33.96 18.63
N SER A 141 -18.22 33.59 18.52
CA SER A 141 -18.88 33.31 17.24
C SER A 141 -18.97 34.56 16.37
N ALA A 142 -19.29 35.71 16.98
CA ALA A 142 -19.31 37.00 16.30
C ALA A 142 -17.91 37.40 15.80
N ALA A 143 -16.86 37.22 16.60
CA ALA A 143 -15.48 37.51 16.19
C ALA A 143 -15.03 36.62 15.02
N ALA A 144 -15.41 35.34 15.03
CA ALA A 144 -15.15 34.43 13.92
C ALA A 144 -15.92 34.81 12.65
N THR A 145 -17.17 35.27 12.78
CA THR A 145 -18.00 35.72 11.65
C THR A 145 -17.41 36.99 11.03
N LEU A 146 -17.10 38.00 11.86
CA LEU A 146 -16.43 39.23 11.46
C LEU A 146 -15.09 38.94 10.76
N ALA A 147 -14.30 38.01 11.29
CA ALA A 147 -13.04 37.62 10.66
C ALA A 147 -13.24 37.06 9.26
N ILE A 148 -14.22 36.17 9.06
CA ILE A 148 -14.55 35.62 7.73
C ILE A 148 -15.01 36.73 6.78
N GLU A 149 -15.88 37.63 7.23
CA GLU A 149 -16.36 38.77 6.45
C GLU A 149 -15.22 39.70 6.02
N MET A 150 -14.22 39.88 6.89
CA MET A 150 -13.00 40.65 6.61
C MET A 150 -11.91 39.84 5.88
N GLY A 151 -12.26 38.71 5.27
CA GLY A 151 -11.35 37.93 4.43
C GLY A 151 -10.30 37.11 5.18
N ALA A 152 -10.57 36.69 6.43
CA ALA A 152 -9.62 35.86 7.20
C ALA A 152 -9.29 34.53 6.51
N LEU A 153 -10.22 33.94 5.75
CA LEU A 153 -9.97 32.69 5.01
C LEU A 153 -8.91 32.89 3.91
N ASP A 154 -8.96 34.02 3.21
CA ASP A 154 -7.95 34.39 2.22
C ASP A 154 -6.62 34.73 2.90
N PHE A 155 -6.66 35.42 4.04
CA PHE A 155 -5.47 35.67 4.83
C PHE A 155 -4.81 34.37 5.32
N ILE A 156 -5.58 33.36 5.75
CA ILE A 156 -5.05 32.04 6.16
C ILE A 156 -4.47 31.28 4.97
N THR A 157 -5.14 31.29 3.82
CA THR A 157 -4.71 30.49 2.65
C THR A 157 -3.58 31.14 1.85
N ARG A 158 -3.69 32.45 1.56
CA ARG A 158 -2.81 33.16 0.61
C ARG A 158 -1.83 34.15 1.27
N GLY A 159 -2.09 34.56 2.51
CA GLY A 159 -1.31 35.57 3.22
C GLY A 159 -1.84 36.98 2.98
N ASP A 160 -1.14 38.00 3.49
CA ASP A 160 -1.56 39.39 3.30
C ASP A 160 -1.24 39.87 1.88
N PRO A 161 -2.24 40.19 1.03
CA PRO A 161 -1.99 40.71 -0.30
C PRO A 161 -1.36 42.12 -0.31
N GLU A 162 -1.47 42.88 0.79
CA GLU A 162 -0.92 44.24 0.90
C GLU A 162 0.60 44.25 1.11
N GLU A 163 1.17 43.28 1.84
CA GLU A 163 2.63 43.18 2.02
C GLU A 163 3.37 42.86 0.72
N LEU A 164 2.72 42.18 -0.23
CA LEU A 164 3.30 41.86 -1.54
C LEU A 164 3.31 43.06 -2.50
N LYS A 165 2.48 44.09 -2.27
CA LYS A 165 2.45 45.31 -3.11
C LYS A 165 3.46 46.37 -2.66
N LEU A 166 3.81 46.41 -1.37
CA LEU A 166 4.71 47.45 -0.83
C LEU A 166 6.22 47.18 -1.06
N LYS A 167 6.62 46.04 -1.64
CA LYS A 167 8.03 45.74 -1.94
C LYS A 167 8.45 45.84 -3.42
N ARG A 168 7.60 46.36 -4.32
CA ARG A 168 7.93 46.46 -5.76
C ARG A 168 8.33 47.86 -6.26
N GLY A 169 8.62 48.82 -5.37
CA GLY A 169 9.08 50.13 -5.84
C GLY A 169 9.60 51.05 -4.75
N LEU A 170 10.82 50.84 -4.28
CA LEU A 170 11.85 51.87 -4.08
C LEU A 170 13.13 51.20 -3.56
N VAL A 171 14.09 50.97 -4.44
CA VAL A 171 15.47 50.69 -4.03
C VAL A 171 16.09 52.01 -3.63
N LEU A 172 16.01 52.35 -2.34
CA LEU A 172 16.98 53.24 -1.71
C LEU A 172 17.79 52.41 -0.73
N ALA A 173 19.08 52.29 -1.04
CA ALA A 173 20.07 51.56 -0.27
C ALA A 173 20.08 52.01 1.19
N SER A 174 19.82 51.09 2.12
CA SER A 174 20.23 51.26 3.52
C SER A 174 21.61 50.66 3.67
N ILE A 175 22.61 51.53 3.56
CA ILE A 175 23.96 51.30 4.06
C ILE A 175 23.89 51.46 5.58
N ASN A 176 24.31 50.41 6.31
CA ASN A 176 24.71 50.35 7.73
C ASN A 176 23.90 49.31 8.53
N SER A 177 24.49 48.13 8.73
CA SER A 177 24.71 47.51 10.06
C SER A 177 25.31 46.12 9.90
N SER A 178 26.62 46.09 9.69
CA SER A 178 27.45 44.90 9.90
C SER A 178 28.35 45.19 11.09
N GLN A 179 28.07 44.59 12.25
CA GLN A 179 29.12 44.21 13.20
C GLN A 179 28.59 43.29 14.29
N ASN A 180 29.32 42.19 14.46
CA ASN A 180 29.33 41.27 15.60
C ASN A 180 28.16 40.29 15.74
N GLN A 181 28.29 39.15 15.06
CA GLN A 181 28.24 37.86 15.77
C GLN A 181 29.05 36.79 15.02
N GLU A 182 30.35 36.88 15.22
CA GLU A 182 31.30 35.82 14.93
C GLU A 182 31.44 34.97 16.20
N ARG A 183 30.88 33.75 16.20
CA ARG A 183 31.30 32.63 17.07
C ARG A 183 30.68 31.31 16.59
N THR A 184 31.51 30.58 15.86
CA THR A 184 31.72 29.14 15.98
C THR A 184 30.47 28.25 15.88
N ARG A 185 30.01 28.01 14.65
CA ARG A 185 29.21 26.81 14.36
C ARG A 185 29.95 26.00 13.30
N ALA A 186 30.36 24.80 13.69
CA ALA A 186 31.02 23.84 12.84
C ALA A 186 30.24 23.65 11.53
N GLU A 187 30.92 23.91 10.41
CA GLU A 187 30.52 23.49 9.07
C GLU A 187 30.47 21.96 9.04
N ILE A 188 29.29 21.41 9.30
CA ILE A 188 28.91 20.11 8.76
C ILE A 188 28.24 20.45 7.44
N GLY A 189 29.01 20.38 6.34
CA GLY A 189 28.50 20.60 5.00
C GLY A 189 27.39 19.60 4.67
N SER A 190 26.14 20.07 4.64
CA SER A 190 25.01 19.32 4.10
C SER A 190 25.00 19.45 2.58
N THR A 191 25.93 18.78 1.91
CA THR A 191 25.98 18.71 0.43
C THR A 191 24.87 17.82 -0.16
N HIS A 192 24.01 17.21 0.67
CA HIS A 192 23.07 16.19 0.21
C HIS A 192 21.76 16.74 -0.39
N ASP A 193 21.45 18.04 -0.20
CA ASP A 193 20.17 18.61 -0.65
C ASP A 193 20.15 19.03 -2.13
N GLN A 194 21.30 19.07 -2.82
CA GLN A 194 21.35 19.49 -4.22
C GLN A 194 20.97 18.38 -5.20
N ASP A 195 21.24 17.11 -4.87
CA ASP A 195 21.05 16.00 -5.80
C ASP A 195 19.57 15.73 -6.12
N GLY A 196 18.67 15.87 -5.15
CA GLY A 196 17.24 15.60 -5.33
C GLY A 196 16.54 16.59 -6.28
N ASN A 197 16.97 17.85 -6.29
CA ASN A 197 16.41 18.86 -7.21
C ASN A 197 16.81 18.56 -8.66
N ASN A 198 18.00 18.02 -8.87
CA ASN A 198 18.48 17.59 -10.18
C ASN A 198 17.58 16.51 -10.78
N ALA A 199 17.11 15.54 -9.97
CA ALA A 199 16.22 14.48 -10.45
C ALA A 199 14.87 15.01 -10.96
N ILE A 200 14.29 16.01 -10.27
CA ILE A 200 13.04 16.67 -10.68
C ILE A 200 13.24 17.39 -12.01
N GLU A 201 14.31 18.19 -12.13
CA GLU A 201 14.64 18.94 -13.34
C GLU A 201 14.91 18.03 -14.54
N GLN A 202 15.57 16.88 -14.34
CA GLN A 202 15.79 15.88 -15.39
C GLN A 202 14.48 15.32 -15.96
N ILE A 203 13.52 15.00 -15.09
CA ILE A 203 12.20 14.48 -15.52
C ILE A 203 11.43 15.56 -16.29
N GLU A 204 11.39 16.78 -15.75
CA GLU A 204 10.70 17.93 -16.36
C GLU A 204 11.31 18.30 -17.71
N THR A 205 12.65 18.36 -17.79
CA THR A 205 13.39 18.63 -19.03
C THR A 205 13.17 17.53 -20.06
N CYS A 206 13.21 16.25 -19.65
CA CYS A 206 12.93 15.14 -20.56
C CYS A 206 11.50 15.20 -21.12
N CYS A 207 10.50 15.55 -20.30
CA CYS A 207 9.13 15.76 -20.78
C CYS A 207 9.06 16.92 -21.78
N ALA A 208 9.72 18.05 -21.51
CA ALA A 208 9.77 19.18 -22.42
C ALA A 208 10.43 18.83 -23.76
N GLU A 209 11.60 18.19 -23.73
CA GLU A 209 12.40 17.86 -24.92
C GLU A 209 11.76 16.76 -25.76
N TRP A 210 11.37 15.63 -25.16
CA TRP A 210 10.89 14.47 -25.92
C TRP A 210 9.44 14.57 -26.33
N ARG A 211 8.63 15.30 -25.58
CA ARG A 211 7.19 15.47 -25.83
C ARG A 211 6.83 16.86 -26.34
N GLY A 212 7.82 17.69 -26.64
CA GLY A 212 7.61 19.07 -27.10
C GLY A 212 6.79 19.88 -26.11
N GLY A 213 6.86 19.57 -24.81
CA GLY A 213 6.07 20.16 -23.72
C GLY A 213 4.55 19.90 -23.76
N SER A 214 4.06 19.03 -24.65
CA SER A 214 2.65 18.60 -24.65
C SER A 214 2.26 17.78 -23.43
N ILE A 215 3.25 17.19 -22.76
CA ILE A 215 3.11 16.37 -21.57
C ILE A 215 3.87 17.06 -20.44
N ALA A 216 3.19 17.31 -19.33
CA ALA A 216 3.78 17.84 -18.10
C ALA A 216 3.68 16.79 -16.98
N PRO A 217 4.75 16.59 -16.18
CA PRO A 217 4.68 15.70 -15.02
C PRO A 217 3.69 16.24 -13.99
N HIS A 218 2.81 15.38 -13.49
CA HIS A 218 1.83 15.75 -12.48
C HIS A 218 2.22 15.20 -11.11
N TRP A 219 2.57 16.10 -10.19
CA TRP A 219 3.00 15.79 -8.84
C TRP A 219 1.84 15.91 -7.86
N VAL A 220 1.61 14.88 -7.04
CA VAL A 220 0.49 14.78 -6.11
C VAL A 220 1.00 14.50 -4.70
N ALA A 221 0.59 15.33 -3.74
CA ALA A 221 0.92 15.12 -2.33
C ALA A 221 0.11 13.94 -1.76
N LEU A 222 0.81 12.99 -1.13
CA LEU A 222 0.23 11.87 -0.42
C LEU A 222 0.31 12.16 1.09
N LEU A 223 -0.85 12.20 1.76
CA LEU A 223 -0.90 12.41 3.20
C LEU A 223 -1.52 11.18 3.85
N GLU A 224 -0.77 10.56 4.76
CA GLU A 224 -1.26 9.42 5.51
C GLU A 224 -1.66 9.87 6.93
N PRO A 225 -2.96 10.04 7.22
CA PRO A 225 -3.40 10.62 8.50
C PRO A 225 -3.06 9.75 9.71
N LYS A 226 -2.73 8.47 9.51
CA LYS A 226 -2.45 7.51 10.58
C LYS A 226 -1.01 7.59 11.12
N VAL A 227 -0.06 8.08 10.32
CA VAL A 227 1.38 8.00 10.62
C VAL A 227 1.93 9.35 11.13
N GLY A 228 1.06 10.32 11.35
CA GLY A 228 1.41 11.66 11.82
C GLY A 228 1.53 12.65 10.66
N HIS A 229 2.38 13.65 10.81
CA HIS A 229 2.60 14.70 9.80
C HIS A 229 3.55 14.27 8.67
N THR A 230 3.70 12.97 8.45
CA THR A 230 4.55 12.46 7.37
C THR A 230 3.83 12.60 6.03
N GLN A 231 4.64 12.89 5.02
CA GLN A 231 4.22 13.22 3.66
C GLN A 231 4.88 12.24 2.70
N GLY A 232 4.17 11.92 1.63
CA GLY A 232 4.67 11.23 0.46
C GLY A 232 4.37 12.06 -0.79
N CYS A 233 4.91 11.64 -1.92
CA CYS A 233 4.61 12.24 -3.22
C CYS A 233 4.37 11.13 -4.25
N ALA A 234 3.42 11.35 -5.15
CA ALA A 234 3.23 10.55 -6.34
C ALA A 234 3.49 11.40 -7.59
N LEU A 235 4.21 10.83 -8.55
CA LEU A 235 4.44 11.39 -9.87
C LEU A 235 3.61 10.62 -10.89
N ARG A 236 2.68 11.29 -11.55
CA ARG A 236 1.88 10.76 -12.67
C ARG A 236 2.42 11.31 -13.98
N ILE A 237 2.83 10.41 -14.87
CA ILE A 237 3.23 10.72 -16.24
C ILE A 237 2.21 10.08 -17.18
N GLU A 238 1.49 10.92 -17.92
CA GLU A 238 0.45 10.51 -18.87
C GLU A 238 0.93 10.85 -20.29
N LEU A 239 1.30 9.82 -21.05
CA LEU A 239 1.74 9.99 -22.44
C LEU A 239 0.56 9.98 -23.43
N SER A 240 -0.50 9.27 -23.05
CA SER A 240 -1.80 9.22 -23.72
C SER A 240 -2.84 8.71 -22.71
N PRO A 241 -4.16 8.79 -22.99
CA PRO A 241 -5.21 8.33 -22.08
C PRO A 241 -5.06 6.87 -21.61
N HIS A 242 -4.36 6.03 -22.38
CA HIS A 242 -4.14 4.61 -22.08
C HIS A 242 -2.70 4.28 -21.66
N VAL A 243 -1.78 5.24 -21.75
CA VAL A 243 -0.36 5.04 -21.43
C VAL A 243 0.00 5.98 -20.28
N ILE A 244 -0.23 5.48 -19.07
CA ILE A 244 -0.03 6.21 -17.82
C ILE A 244 0.90 5.39 -16.93
N LYS A 245 1.92 6.02 -16.37
CA LYS A 245 2.77 5.42 -15.33
C LYS A 245 2.79 6.33 -14.11
N ILE A 246 2.73 5.71 -12.95
CA ILE A 246 2.71 6.39 -11.65
C ILE A 246 3.89 5.87 -10.84
N TYR A 247 4.66 6.80 -10.31
CA TYR A 247 5.75 6.56 -9.37
C TYR A 247 5.37 7.16 -8.03
N ALA A 248 5.90 6.63 -6.94
CA ALA A 248 5.62 7.18 -5.63
C ALA A 248 6.77 6.96 -4.65
N SER A 249 6.91 7.90 -3.73
CA SER A 249 7.74 7.75 -2.54
C SER A 249 6.94 7.18 -1.36
N ASP A 250 7.65 6.71 -0.34
CA ASP A 250 7.05 6.32 0.95
C ASP A 250 6.47 7.53 1.70
N THR A 251 5.47 7.32 2.54
CA THR A 251 4.85 8.37 3.39
C THR A 251 5.62 8.59 4.69
N ILE A 252 6.94 8.74 4.60
CA ILE A 252 7.85 8.85 5.75
C ILE A 252 8.56 10.21 5.87
N TYR A 253 8.37 11.12 4.91
CA TYR A 253 9.11 12.37 4.84
C TYR A 253 8.42 13.47 5.64
N ASN A 254 9.19 14.43 6.14
CA ASN A 254 8.62 15.51 6.97
C ASN A 254 8.03 16.65 6.12
N THR A 255 8.52 16.80 4.88
CA THR A 255 8.11 17.87 3.98
C THR A 255 7.74 17.34 2.60
N TYR A 256 6.84 18.04 1.92
CA TYR A 256 6.41 17.67 0.56
C TYR A 256 7.58 17.73 -0.44
N ASN A 257 8.47 18.71 -0.30
CA ASN A 257 9.61 18.86 -1.22
C ASN A 257 10.60 17.69 -1.10
N GLU A 258 10.88 17.24 0.12
CA GLU A 258 11.69 16.05 0.39
C GLU A 258 11.04 14.80 -0.21
N ALA A 259 9.72 14.64 -0.01
CA ALA A 259 8.97 13.53 -0.59
C ALA A 259 8.94 13.58 -2.13
N LYS A 260 8.86 14.79 -2.73
CA LYS A 260 8.88 15.03 -4.18
C LYS A 260 10.25 14.67 -4.76
N ALA A 261 11.33 15.10 -4.14
CA ALA A 261 12.70 14.77 -4.53
C ALA A 261 12.95 13.26 -4.46
N ALA A 262 12.58 12.61 -3.35
CA ALA A 262 12.71 11.16 -3.21
C ALA A 262 11.86 10.38 -4.23
N CYS A 263 10.65 10.88 -4.55
CA CYS A 263 9.81 10.30 -5.60
C CYS A 263 10.48 10.44 -6.98
N ALA A 264 11.12 11.57 -7.27
CA ALA A 264 11.83 11.79 -8.52
C ALA A 264 13.01 10.83 -8.67
N GLU A 265 13.83 10.68 -7.62
CA GLU A 265 14.95 9.74 -7.61
C GLU A 265 14.51 8.28 -7.79
N GLY A 266 13.46 7.86 -7.07
CA GLY A 266 12.84 6.54 -7.26
C GLY A 266 12.35 6.34 -8.68
N ALA A 267 11.67 7.34 -9.25
CA ALA A 267 11.17 7.29 -10.61
C ALA A 267 12.31 7.16 -11.65
N LEU A 268 13.41 7.88 -11.48
CA LEU A 268 14.59 7.75 -12.35
C LEU A 268 15.17 6.33 -12.30
N ARG A 269 15.31 5.76 -11.09
CA ARG A 269 15.80 4.38 -10.89
C ARG A 269 14.91 3.33 -11.57
N GLU A 270 13.61 3.59 -11.65
CA GLU A 270 12.62 2.74 -12.34
C GLU A 270 12.45 3.05 -13.83
N GLY A 271 13.36 3.83 -14.41
CA GLY A 271 13.37 4.16 -15.84
C GLY A 271 12.27 5.13 -16.25
N ALA A 272 11.98 6.17 -15.44
CA ALA A 272 11.06 7.23 -15.84
C ALA A 272 11.46 7.93 -17.12
N LEU A 273 12.76 8.16 -17.35
CA LEU A 273 13.23 8.75 -18.59
C LEU A 273 12.91 7.84 -19.78
N ASP A 274 13.18 6.55 -19.69
CA ASP A 274 12.88 5.60 -20.78
C ASP A 274 11.38 5.50 -21.06
N PHE A 275 10.56 5.50 -20.01
CA PHE A 275 9.12 5.58 -20.17
C PHE A 275 8.69 6.89 -20.86
N ILE A 276 9.21 8.05 -20.44
CA ILE A 276 8.92 9.33 -21.08
C ILE A 276 9.36 9.32 -22.54
N LYS A 277 10.45 8.66 -22.91
CA LYS A 277 10.94 8.63 -24.29
C LYS A 277 10.16 7.64 -25.17
N HIS A 278 9.88 6.45 -24.65
CA HIS A 278 9.49 5.28 -25.44
C HIS A 278 8.18 4.61 -25.01
N GLY A 279 7.56 5.05 -23.92
CA GLY A 279 6.41 4.35 -23.31
C GLY A 279 5.17 4.21 -24.19
N ASN A 280 5.02 5.06 -25.21
CA ASN A 280 3.94 4.99 -26.21
C ASN A 280 4.43 4.50 -27.59
N GLY A 281 5.61 3.85 -27.67
CA GLY A 281 6.22 3.37 -28.91
C GLY A 281 6.94 4.45 -29.73
N GLN A 282 7.04 5.69 -29.23
CA GLN A 282 7.77 6.76 -29.90
C GLN A 282 9.29 6.47 -29.90
N LEU A 283 9.91 6.52 -31.09
CA LEU A 283 11.34 6.23 -31.27
C LEU A 283 12.23 7.49 -31.35
N ARG A 284 11.65 8.65 -31.67
CA ARG A 284 12.37 9.92 -31.84
C ARG A 284 11.67 11.02 -31.05
N PRO A 285 12.37 12.04 -30.54
CA PRO A 285 11.75 13.20 -29.93
C PRO A 285 10.67 13.81 -30.83
N ALA A 286 9.56 14.26 -30.23
CA ALA A 286 8.54 14.96 -30.99
C ALA A 286 9.19 16.20 -31.61
N SER A 287 9.00 16.41 -32.92
CA SER A 287 9.47 17.64 -33.55
C SER A 287 8.95 18.82 -32.72
N PRO A 288 9.78 19.82 -32.41
CA PRO A 288 9.31 21.01 -31.71
C PRO A 288 8.20 21.58 -32.57
N GLN A 289 6.95 21.33 -32.19
CA GLN A 289 5.87 22.05 -32.82
C GLN A 289 6.14 23.48 -32.43
N LEU A 290 6.45 24.32 -33.43
CA LEU A 290 6.49 25.77 -33.27
C LEU A 290 5.17 26.08 -32.60
N TYR A 291 5.24 26.32 -31.29
CA TYR A 291 4.08 26.50 -30.44
C TYR A 291 3.26 27.57 -31.14
N SER A 292 2.21 27.14 -31.83
CA SER A 292 1.09 28.01 -32.12
C SER A 292 0.57 28.24 -30.73
N THR A 293 1.09 29.30 -30.09
CA THR A 293 0.76 29.68 -28.73
C THR A 293 -0.75 29.59 -28.73
N PRO A 294 -1.35 28.61 -28.01
CA PRO A 294 -2.77 28.38 -28.15
C PRO A 294 -3.39 29.74 -27.91
N SER A 295 -4.15 30.22 -28.90
CA SER A 295 -4.55 31.62 -28.95
C SER A 295 -5.01 32.00 -27.56
N SER A 296 -4.53 33.10 -26.98
CA SER A 296 -4.82 33.45 -25.57
C SER A 296 -6.33 33.47 -25.26
N SER A 297 -7.19 33.45 -26.28
CA SER A 297 -8.63 33.23 -26.25
C SER A 297 -9.08 31.79 -25.91
N ASP A 298 -8.32 30.75 -26.25
CA ASP A 298 -8.68 29.33 -26.03
C ASP A 298 -8.11 28.74 -24.72
N ILE A 299 -7.04 29.32 -24.17
CA ILE A 299 -6.42 28.87 -22.90
C ILE A 299 -7.32 29.17 -21.69
N ASN A 300 -8.25 30.12 -21.79
CA ASN A 300 -9.27 30.38 -20.78
C ASN A 300 -10.51 29.46 -20.91
N GLY A 301 -10.56 28.59 -21.94
CA GLY A 301 -11.79 27.92 -22.38
C GLY A 301 -12.06 26.57 -21.74
N VAL A 302 -11.06 25.69 -21.67
CA VAL A 302 -11.24 24.32 -21.16
C VAL A 302 -10.21 24.05 -20.06
N SER A 303 -10.37 24.76 -18.94
CA SER A 303 -9.83 24.29 -17.67
C SER A 303 -10.21 22.82 -17.54
N ALA A 304 -9.26 21.92 -17.23
CA ALA A 304 -9.55 20.50 -16.96
C ALA A 304 -10.70 20.32 -15.94
N ASN A 305 -11.02 21.38 -15.19
CA ASN A 305 -12.18 21.51 -14.31
C ASN A 305 -13.56 21.62 -15.01
N LYS A 306 -13.63 21.70 -16.35
CA LYS A 306 -14.92 21.79 -17.09
C LYS A 306 -15.37 20.47 -17.69
N GLN A 307 -14.53 19.43 -17.70
CA GLN A 307 -15.06 18.12 -18.05
C GLN A 307 -15.99 17.66 -16.92
N PRO A 308 -17.23 17.28 -17.24
CA PRO A 308 -18.14 16.76 -16.23
C PRO A 308 -17.47 15.57 -15.55
N PRO A 309 -17.60 15.43 -14.21
CA PRO A 309 -17.01 14.31 -13.49
C PRO A 309 -17.49 13.01 -14.13
N LEU A 310 -16.53 12.19 -14.60
CA LEU A 310 -16.83 10.92 -15.23
C LEU A 310 -17.51 10.00 -14.20
N THR A 311 -18.67 9.45 -14.56
CA THR A 311 -19.34 8.47 -13.69
C THR A 311 -18.47 7.23 -13.58
N LEU A 312 -18.57 6.49 -12.47
CA LEU A 312 -17.80 5.25 -12.29
C LEU A 312 -18.08 4.24 -13.41
N GLN A 313 -19.32 4.17 -13.88
CA GLN A 313 -19.70 3.29 -14.98
C GLN A 313 -19.05 3.72 -16.30
N ALA A 314 -19.11 5.01 -16.65
CA ALA A 314 -18.46 5.52 -17.85
C ALA A 314 -16.94 5.34 -17.79
N PHE A 315 -16.35 5.48 -16.59
CA PHE A 315 -14.93 5.14 -16.37
C PHE A 315 -14.67 3.66 -16.65
N TYR A 316 -15.44 2.75 -16.09
CA TYR A 316 -15.30 1.31 -16.30
C TYR A 316 -15.45 0.90 -17.78
N GLU A 317 -16.37 1.54 -18.51
CA GLU A 317 -16.58 1.34 -19.94
C GLU A 317 -15.42 1.87 -20.78
N SER A 318 -14.74 2.93 -20.31
CA SER A 318 -13.56 3.51 -20.98
C SER A 318 -12.26 2.73 -20.80
N LEU A 319 -12.22 1.76 -19.88
CA LEU A 319 -11.02 0.95 -19.64
C LEU A 319 -10.72 0.03 -20.84
N PRO A 320 -9.43 -0.31 -21.08
CA PRO A 320 -9.04 -1.19 -22.18
C PRO A 320 -9.83 -2.51 -22.22
N ARG A 321 -10.26 -2.93 -23.42
CA ARG A 321 -10.97 -4.18 -23.67
C ARG A 321 -10.13 -5.11 -24.57
N PRO A 322 -10.13 -6.44 -24.37
CA PRO A 322 -10.90 -7.16 -23.35
C PRO A 322 -10.38 -6.88 -21.93
N PHE A 323 -11.30 -6.80 -20.98
CA PHE A 323 -10.93 -6.62 -19.58
C PHE A 323 -10.28 -7.94 -19.08
N PRO A 324 -9.11 -7.93 -18.42
CA PRO A 324 -8.40 -9.16 -18.04
C PRO A 324 -9.21 -10.08 -17.12
N GLU A 325 -10.05 -9.51 -16.27
CA GLU A 325 -10.96 -10.24 -15.38
C GLU A 325 -12.35 -10.42 -16.01
N SER A 326 -12.92 -11.61 -15.85
CA SER A 326 -14.28 -11.93 -16.31
C SER A 326 -15.33 -11.50 -15.27
N PHE A 327 -15.64 -10.21 -15.25
CA PHE A 327 -16.80 -9.71 -14.53
C PHE A 327 -18.04 -9.86 -15.42
N GLU A 328 -18.71 -11.01 -15.32
CA GLU A 328 -19.99 -11.33 -15.98
C GLU A 328 -20.90 -10.10 -16.03
N SER A 329 -21.09 -9.44 -17.19
CA SER A 329 -22.01 -8.31 -17.50
C SER A 329 -22.49 -7.43 -16.32
N LYS A 330 -21.64 -7.19 -15.32
CA LYS A 330 -21.97 -6.55 -14.05
C LYS A 330 -21.61 -5.09 -14.15
N ASP A 331 -22.45 -4.26 -13.56
CA ASP A 331 -22.17 -2.83 -13.47
C ASP A 331 -20.95 -2.58 -12.57
N ALA A 332 -20.25 -1.47 -12.80
CA ALA A 332 -19.01 -1.14 -12.10
C ALA A 332 -19.16 -1.12 -10.56
N ASN A 333 -20.36 -0.78 -10.06
CA ASN A 333 -20.68 -0.79 -8.63
C ASN A 333 -20.87 -2.21 -8.07
N GLU A 334 -21.37 -3.15 -8.87
CA GLU A 334 -21.70 -4.51 -8.44
C GLU A 334 -20.47 -5.43 -8.42
N ILE A 335 -19.43 -5.08 -9.17
CA ILE A 335 -18.17 -5.86 -9.23
C ILE A 335 -17.53 -6.00 -7.85
N GLY A 336 -17.68 -5.00 -6.97
CA GLY A 336 -17.05 -5.03 -5.65
C GLY A 336 -15.51 -5.10 -5.74
N ALA A 337 -14.92 -4.33 -6.67
CA ALA A 337 -13.50 -4.41 -7.03
C ALA A 337 -12.51 -4.40 -5.83
N PRO A 338 -12.71 -3.58 -4.77
CA PRO A 338 -11.83 -3.63 -3.59
C PRO A 338 -11.87 -4.98 -2.86
N GLY A 339 -13.05 -5.59 -2.75
CA GLY A 339 -13.22 -6.91 -2.11
C GLY A 339 -12.61 -8.03 -2.95
N TYR A 340 -12.76 -7.95 -4.27
CA TYR A 340 -12.11 -8.87 -5.20
C TYR A 340 -10.58 -8.78 -5.12
N MET A 341 -10.04 -7.56 -5.16
CA MET A 341 -8.59 -7.34 -5.04
C MET A 341 -8.04 -7.80 -3.69
N ASN A 342 -8.75 -7.56 -2.58
CA ASN A 342 -8.36 -8.11 -1.29
C ASN A 342 -8.31 -9.65 -1.33
N THR A 343 -9.28 -10.32 -1.96
CA THR A 343 -9.28 -11.77 -2.12
C THR A 343 -8.05 -12.25 -2.89
N LEU A 344 -7.65 -11.56 -3.96
CA LEU A 344 -6.44 -11.87 -4.72
C LEU A 344 -5.17 -11.73 -3.86
N VAL A 345 -5.07 -10.68 -3.05
CA VAL A 345 -3.96 -10.50 -2.11
C VAL A 345 -3.93 -11.62 -1.06
N GLN A 346 -5.09 -12.03 -0.53
CA GLN A 346 -5.17 -13.15 0.42
C GLN A 346 -4.78 -14.49 -0.22
N ASN A 347 -5.02 -14.66 -1.51
CA ASN A 347 -4.58 -15.83 -2.27
C ASN A 347 -3.07 -15.79 -2.58
N ALA A 348 -2.51 -14.60 -2.74
CA ALA A 348 -1.07 -14.38 -2.90
C ALA A 348 -0.28 -14.38 -1.57
N ARG A 349 -0.90 -14.84 -0.48
CA ARG A 349 -0.27 -14.87 0.85
C ARG A 349 1.05 -15.64 0.86
N GLY A 350 2.05 -15.08 1.54
CA GLY A 350 3.42 -15.59 1.53
C GLY A 350 4.32 -14.89 0.51
N GLY A 351 3.72 -14.09 -0.38
CA GLY A 351 4.44 -13.27 -1.36
C GLY A 351 4.97 -11.94 -0.82
N LYS A 352 4.77 -11.64 0.47
CA LYS A 352 5.11 -10.35 1.10
C LYS A 352 4.40 -9.16 0.46
N LEU A 353 3.22 -9.43 -0.14
CA LEU A 353 2.43 -8.46 -0.88
C LEU A 353 1.52 -7.68 0.07
N THR A 354 1.65 -6.36 0.07
CA THR A 354 0.82 -5.45 0.86
C THR A 354 0.09 -4.46 -0.02
N THR A 355 -1.14 -4.11 0.34
CA THR A 355 -1.94 -3.13 -0.40
C THR A 355 -2.26 -1.92 0.47
N THR A 356 -1.86 -0.75 0.01
CA THR A 356 -2.02 0.50 0.74
C THR A 356 -2.90 1.43 -0.06
N PHE A 357 -3.94 1.97 0.58
CA PHE A 357 -4.82 2.99 0.00
C PHE A 357 -4.55 4.31 0.70
N ILE A 358 -4.10 5.31 -0.04
CA ILE A 358 -3.83 6.66 0.46
C ILE A 358 -4.77 7.62 -0.24
N PHE A 359 -5.57 8.37 0.52
CA PHE A 359 -6.49 9.34 -0.08
C PHE A 359 -5.74 10.65 -0.34
N THR A 360 -5.87 11.19 -1.54
CA THR A 360 -5.27 12.49 -1.86
C THR A 360 -6.08 13.59 -1.17
N SER A 361 -5.38 14.56 -0.60
CA SER A 361 -6.00 15.66 0.14
C SER A 361 -6.40 16.85 -0.74
N ASP A 362 -6.44 16.64 -2.06
CA ASP A 362 -6.53 17.72 -3.04
C ASP A 362 -7.65 18.69 -2.68
N GLY A 363 -7.30 19.97 -2.86
CA GLY A 363 -8.02 21.18 -2.44
C GLY A 363 -9.53 21.15 -2.60
N THR A 364 -10.02 20.40 -3.58
CA THR A 364 -11.36 20.47 -4.12
C THR A 364 -12.34 19.61 -3.32
N PRO A 365 -13.31 20.21 -2.60
CA PRO A 365 -14.36 19.47 -1.94
C PRO A 365 -15.12 18.60 -2.96
N GLY A 366 -15.21 17.29 -2.71
CA GLY A 366 -15.97 16.36 -3.56
C GLY A 366 -15.15 15.56 -4.59
N LEU A 367 -13.86 15.85 -4.77
CA LEU A 367 -12.97 15.08 -5.67
C LEU A 367 -11.81 14.49 -4.86
N HIS A 368 -12.09 13.45 -4.08
CA HIS A 368 -11.06 12.71 -3.37
C HIS A 368 -10.45 11.66 -4.28
N GLY A 369 -9.20 11.88 -4.69
CA GLY A 369 -8.38 10.85 -5.30
C GLY A 369 -8.02 9.78 -4.26
N CYS A 370 -7.71 8.59 -4.76
CA CYS A 370 -7.25 7.45 -4.02
C CYS A 370 -6.04 6.87 -4.76
N PHE A 371 -4.90 6.98 -4.11
CA PHE A 371 -3.68 6.30 -4.50
C PHE A 371 -3.74 4.87 -3.98
N LEU A 372 -3.52 3.90 -4.85
CA LEU A 372 -3.40 2.48 -4.54
C LEU A 372 -1.96 2.06 -4.80
N ARG A 373 -1.30 1.53 -3.78
CA ARG A 373 0.04 0.95 -3.87
C ARG A 373 -0.01 -0.54 -3.57
N LEU A 374 0.57 -1.33 -4.45
CA LEU A 374 0.82 -2.76 -4.28
C LEU A 374 2.33 -2.92 -4.03
N ASP A 375 2.68 -3.22 -2.79
CA ASP A 375 4.07 -3.29 -2.34
C ASP A 375 4.53 -4.73 -2.17
N ARG A 376 5.71 -5.03 -2.71
CA ARG A 376 6.44 -6.30 -2.53
C ARG A 376 7.92 -5.98 -2.30
N PRO A 377 8.73 -6.87 -1.69
CA PRO A 377 10.17 -6.64 -1.64
C PRO A 377 10.75 -6.43 -3.05
N ALA A 378 11.57 -5.39 -3.21
CA ALA A 378 12.22 -4.95 -4.45
C ALA A 378 11.31 -4.38 -5.56
N GLU A 379 9.99 -4.51 -5.49
CA GLU A 379 9.08 -3.99 -6.53
C GLU A 379 7.78 -3.42 -5.94
N TYR A 380 7.23 -2.38 -6.57
CA TYR A 380 5.87 -1.93 -6.28
C TYR A 380 5.12 -1.59 -7.57
N ARG A 381 3.79 -1.52 -7.46
CA ARG A 381 2.92 -0.98 -8.51
C ARG A 381 2.00 0.08 -7.92
N ALA A 382 1.88 1.20 -8.60
CA ALA A 382 1.11 2.35 -8.13
C ALA A 382 0.02 2.74 -9.13
N TYR A 383 -1.13 3.14 -8.60
CA TYR A 383 -2.31 3.56 -9.37
C TYR A 383 -2.96 4.76 -8.66
N LEU A 384 -3.57 5.68 -9.40
CA LEU A 384 -4.11 6.92 -8.86
C LEU A 384 -5.41 7.29 -9.59
N MET A 385 -6.55 7.08 -8.94
CA MET A 385 -7.90 7.43 -9.42
C MET A 385 -8.84 7.57 -8.20
N GLN A 386 -10.15 7.75 -8.37
CA GLN A 386 -11.11 7.58 -7.25
C GLN A 386 -11.09 6.14 -6.69
N LYS A 387 -11.49 5.91 -5.43
CA LYS A 387 -11.29 4.62 -4.71
C LYS A 387 -11.78 3.35 -5.44
N LEU A 388 -12.96 3.36 -6.04
CA LEU A 388 -13.45 2.21 -6.81
C LEU A 388 -12.78 2.13 -8.19
N ALA A 389 -12.65 3.29 -8.84
CA ALA A 389 -12.00 3.44 -10.14
C ALA A 389 -10.53 2.96 -10.12
N VAL A 390 -9.78 3.22 -9.05
CA VAL A 390 -8.36 2.83 -8.96
C VAL A 390 -8.19 1.32 -8.89
N CYS A 391 -9.12 0.60 -8.24
CA CYS A 391 -9.11 -0.86 -8.23
C CYS A 391 -9.43 -1.43 -9.62
N LEU A 392 -10.45 -0.87 -10.29
CA LEU A 392 -10.81 -1.29 -11.65
C LEU A 392 -9.68 -1.00 -12.65
N GLN A 393 -9.04 0.17 -12.53
CA GLN A 393 -7.87 0.52 -13.33
C GLN A 393 -6.72 -0.47 -13.10
N ALA A 394 -6.39 -0.75 -11.83
CA ALA A 394 -5.33 -1.70 -11.50
C ALA A 394 -5.60 -3.09 -12.10
N LEU A 395 -6.83 -3.59 -11.99
CA LEU A 395 -7.24 -4.87 -12.58
C LEU A 395 -7.16 -4.83 -14.11
N SER A 396 -7.57 -3.72 -14.74
CA SER A 396 -7.46 -3.55 -16.20
C SER A 396 -6.01 -3.56 -16.70
N HIS A 397 -5.07 -3.12 -15.86
CA HIS A 397 -3.63 -3.13 -16.13
C HIS A 397 -2.96 -4.46 -15.71
N GLY A 398 -3.74 -5.51 -15.45
CA GLY A 398 -3.21 -6.84 -15.14
C GLY A 398 -2.71 -7.01 -13.70
N ALA A 399 -3.14 -6.17 -12.75
CA ALA A 399 -2.82 -6.39 -11.33
C ALA A 399 -3.31 -7.75 -10.82
N GLY A 400 -4.43 -8.27 -11.36
CA GLY A 400 -4.95 -9.58 -10.97
C GLY A 400 -4.04 -10.73 -11.41
N ASP A 401 -3.55 -10.70 -12.65
CA ASP A 401 -2.57 -11.69 -13.14
C ASP A 401 -1.26 -11.62 -12.37
N TYR A 402 -0.80 -10.41 -12.06
CA TYR A 402 0.37 -10.19 -11.21
C TYR A 402 0.23 -10.86 -9.83
N MET A 403 -0.90 -10.65 -9.14
CA MET A 403 -1.16 -11.27 -7.83
C MET A 403 -1.29 -12.80 -7.93
N ARG A 404 -1.95 -13.32 -8.98
CA ARG A 404 -2.06 -14.76 -9.23
C ARG A 404 -0.69 -15.40 -9.50
N ALA A 405 0.17 -14.72 -10.26
CA ALA A 405 1.53 -15.18 -10.51
C ALA A 405 2.36 -15.27 -9.22
N ILE A 406 2.22 -14.29 -8.31
CA ILE A 406 2.83 -14.34 -6.98
C ILE A 406 2.32 -15.55 -6.20
N GLY A 407 0.99 -15.75 -6.13
CA GLY A 407 0.39 -16.89 -5.44
C GLY A 407 0.91 -18.23 -5.97
N LYS A 408 0.96 -18.38 -7.30
CA LYS A 408 1.53 -19.57 -7.96
C LYS A 408 3.00 -19.77 -7.62
N ALA A 409 3.80 -18.70 -7.59
CA ALA A 409 5.22 -18.79 -7.22
C ALA A 409 5.42 -19.21 -5.76
N VAL A 410 4.57 -18.74 -4.83
CA VAL A 410 4.59 -19.16 -3.42
C VAL A 410 4.19 -20.62 -3.29
N GLU A 411 3.12 -21.05 -3.97
CA GLU A 411 2.66 -22.45 -3.94
C GLU A 411 3.69 -23.41 -4.55
N ALA A 412 4.45 -22.98 -5.55
CA ALA A 412 5.52 -23.77 -6.16
C ALA A 412 6.69 -24.08 -5.20
N ARG A 413 6.90 -23.27 -4.15
CA ARG A 413 7.99 -23.49 -3.17
C ARG A 413 7.75 -24.72 -2.30
N VAL A 414 6.49 -25.08 -2.04
CA VAL A 414 6.12 -26.27 -1.27
C VAL A 414 5.06 -27.04 -2.03
N THR A 415 5.54 -27.92 -2.90
CA THR A 415 4.67 -28.76 -3.73
C THR A 415 3.82 -29.70 -2.87
N PRO A 416 2.63 -30.11 -3.34
CA PRO A 416 1.83 -31.14 -2.65
C PRO A 416 2.62 -32.43 -2.39
N LEU A 417 3.51 -32.80 -3.32
CA LEU A 417 4.39 -33.96 -3.17
C LEU A 417 5.31 -33.83 -1.95
N MET A 418 5.95 -32.67 -1.76
CA MET A 418 6.80 -32.40 -0.59
C MET A 418 6.00 -32.49 0.71
N LYS A 419 4.76 -31.98 0.73
CA LYS A 419 3.90 -32.05 1.93
C LYS A 419 3.59 -33.50 2.29
N THR A 420 3.20 -34.32 1.31
CA THR A 420 2.92 -35.74 1.51
C THR A 420 4.18 -36.48 1.95
N TRP A 421 5.31 -36.28 1.26
CA TRP A 421 6.59 -36.90 1.61
C TRP A 421 7.03 -36.57 3.04
N VAL A 422 6.97 -35.30 3.42
CA VAL A 422 7.38 -34.86 4.76
C VAL A 422 6.44 -35.39 5.82
N ASN A 423 5.13 -35.22 5.66
CA ASN A 423 4.18 -35.56 6.71
C ASN A 423 4.01 -37.07 6.89
N ASP A 424 4.02 -37.84 5.80
CA ASP A 424 3.71 -39.26 5.84
C ASP A 424 4.95 -40.13 6.08
N GLN A 425 6.12 -39.72 5.55
CA GLN A 425 7.33 -40.54 5.58
C GLN A 425 8.41 -39.95 6.49
N ILE A 426 8.84 -38.72 6.19
CA ILE A 426 10.06 -38.19 6.80
C ILE A 426 9.86 -37.77 8.25
N TYR A 427 8.83 -36.99 8.55
CA TYR A 427 8.66 -36.40 9.88
C TYR A 427 8.44 -37.47 10.97
N PRO A 428 7.65 -38.54 10.76
CA PRO A 428 7.57 -39.65 11.72
C PRO A 428 8.91 -40.34 11.96
N VAL A 429 9.70 -40.54 10.90
CA VAL A 429 11.02 -41.21 10.99
C VAL A 429 12.04 -40.31 11.68
N LEU A 430 12.08 -39.02 11.32
CA LEU A 430 12.90 -38.00 11.99
C LEU A 430 12.57 -37.96 13.49
N LEU A 431 11.29 -37.96 13.84
CA LEU A 431 10.85 -37.94 15.24
C LEU A 431 11.26 -39.23 15.98
N SER A 432 11.10 -40.39 15.35
CA SER A 432 11.52 -41.67 15.92
C SER A 432 13.03 -41.72 16.18
N GLU A 433 13.85 -41.31 15.21
CA GLU A 433 15.30 -41.28 15.39
C GLU A 433 15.73 -40.23 16.42
N TYR A 434 15.13 -39.04 16.38
CA TYR A 434 15.43 -37.98 17.34
C TYR A 434 15.07 -38.39 18.77
N ASN A 435 13.95 -39.09 18.97
CA ASN A 435 13.53 -39.62 20.28
C ASN A 435 14.54 -40.59 20.89
N LYS A 436 15.28 -41.38 20.08
CA LYS A 436 16.35 -42.27 20.57
C LYS A 436 17.56 -41.50 21.10
N VAL A 437 17.72 -40.25 20.67
CA VAL A 437 18.81 -39.37 21.12
C VAL A 437 18.36 -38.54 22.30
N ARG A 438 17.17 -37.97 22.19
CA ARG A 438 16.57 -37.03 23.12
C ARG A 438 15.08 -37.33 23.16
N ASN A 439 14.51 -37.64 24.31
CA ASN A 439 13.06 -37.89 24.48
C ASN A 439 12.22 -36.60 24.32
N ARG A 440 12.41 -35.86 23.22
CA ARG A 440 11.80 -34.57 22.88
C ARG A 440 11.62 -34.47 21.37
N HIS A 441 10.76 -33.56 20.94
CA HIS A 441 10.59 -33.24 19.53
C HIS A 441 11.66 -32.25 19.03
N PRO A 442 11.96 -32.22 17.72
CA PRO A 442 12.71 -31.14 17.11
C PRO A 442 12.11 -29.77 17.45
N ASN A 443 12.95 -28.77 17.72
CA ASN A 443 12.48 -27.41 18.00
C ASN A 443 12.25 -26.67 16.68
N PHE A 444 11.10 -26.03 16.55
CA PHE A 444 10.76 -25.19 15.41
C PHE A 444 10.47 -23.78 15.90
N THR A 445 11.30 -22.82 15.50
CA THR A 445 11.05 -21.39 15.71
C THR A 445 10.55 -20.79 14.41
N TYR A 446 9.47 -20.01 14.51
CA TYR A 446 8.82 -19.40 13.35
C TYR A 446 9.04 -17.91 13.38
N GLU A 447 9.50 -17.36 12.27
CA GLU A 447 9.57 -15.93 12.04
C GLU A 447 8.47 -15.52 11.08
N LYS A 448 7.85 -14.35 11.30
CA LYS A 448 6.80 -13.83 10.43
C LYS A 448 7.22 -12.44 9.96
N GLU A 449 7.26 -12.28 8.65
CA GLU A 449 7.55 -10.99 8.01
C GLU A 449 6.37 -10.66 7.09
N LYS A 450 5.66 -9.57 7.39
CA LYS A 450 4.38 -9.21 6.74
C LYS A 450 3.37 -10.36 6.80
N ASP A 451 3.01 -10.95 5.65
CA ASP A 451 2.07 -12.06 5.49
C ASP A 451 2.76 -13.41 5.21
N ALA A 452 4.09 -13.46 5.30
CA ALA A 452 4.89 -14.63 4.99
C ALA A 452 5.61 -15.19 6.23
N PHE A 453 5.87 -16.50 6.22
CA PHE A 453 6.44 -17.25 7.33
C PHE A 453 7.78 -17.85 6.95
N GLY A 454 8.77 -17.73 7.83
CA GLY A 454 10.02 -18.49 7.83
C GLY A 454 10.00 -19.53 8.94
N CYS A 455 10.94 -20.48 8.89
CA CYS A 455 11.08 -21.47 9.95
C CYS A 455 12.56 -21.83 10.15
N THR A 456 12.98 -21.91 11.40
CA THR A 456 14.25 -22.51 11.79
C THR A 456 13.96 -23.79 12.55
N MET A 457 14.55 -24.90 12.09
CA MET A 457 14.55 -26.17 12.81
C MET A 457 15.88 -26.33 13.53
N THR A 458 15.81 -26.64 14.81
CA THR A 458 17.00 -26.88 15.65
C THR A 458 16.96 -28.29 16.21
N LEU A 459 18.05 -29.02 15.99
CA LEU A 459 18.31 -30.33 16.60
C LEU A 459 19.48 -30.23 17.56
N HIS A 460 19.25 -30.72 18.78
CA HIS A 460 20.27 -30.87 19.82
C HIS A 460 20.46 -32.33 20.17
N LEU A 461 21.71 -32.79 20.26
CA LEU A 461 22.03 -34.20 20.54
C LEU A 461 22.16 -34.50 22.05
N ALA A 462 22.40 -33.48 22.88
CA ALA A 462 22.52 -33.61 24.34
C ALA A 462 21.57 -32.65 25.09
N ALA A 463 21.49 -32.80 26.42
CA ALA A 463 20.71 -31.90 27.28
C ALA A 463 21.32 -30.48 27.28
N ASP A 464 22.64 -30.41 27.44
CA ASP A 464 23.47 -29.20 27.37
C ASP A 464 24.40 -29.33 26.16
N PRO A 465 23.87 -29.10 24.94
CA PRO A 465 24.58 -29.40 23.71
C PRO A 465 25.75 -28.45 23.50
N THR A 466 26.91 -28.99 23.14
CA THR A 466 28.01 -28.18 22.58
C THR A 466 27.61 -27.62 21.21
N PRO A 467 28.35 -26.62 20.67
CA PRO A 467 28.10 -26.10 19.32
C PRO A 467 28.07 -27.20 18.26
N ASP A 468 28.95 -28.19 18.33
CA ASP A 468 29.00 -29.32 17.39
C ASP A 468 27.82 -30.29 17.52
N GLN A 469 27.18 -30.30 18.70
CA GLN A 469 25.99 -31.09 19.00
C GLN A 469 24.68 -30.35 18.72
N THR A 470 24.76 -29.13 18.20
CA THR A 470 23.62 -28.31 17.80
C THR A 470 23.69 -28.02 16.31
N ARG A 471 22.62 -28.33 15.59
CA ARG A 471 22.52 -27.97 14.18
C ARG A 471 21.21 -27.29 13.88
N ASN A 472 21.30 -26.21 13.12
CA ASN A 472 20.19 -25.34 12.76
C ASN A 472 20.03 -25.34 11.24
N TRP A 473 18.78 -25.40 10.80
CA TRP A 473 18.40 -25.22 9.40
C TRP A 473 17.35 -24.13 9.35
N THR A 474 17.52 -23.16 8.46
CA THR A 474 16.62 -22.02 8.35
C THR A 474 16.15 -21.90 6.91
N VAL A 475 14.87 -21.63 6.73
CA VAL A 475 14.29 -21.23 5.45
C VAL A 475 13.70 -19.83 5.56
N SER A 476 13.87 -19.04 4.50
CA SER A 476 13.44 -17.64 4.43
C SER A 476 11.92 -17.47 4.58
N ASN A 477 11.50 -16.25 4.88
CA ASN A 477 10.11 -15.87 5.13
C ASN A 477 9.28 -15.78 3.85
N ASP A 478 9.19 -16.85 3.06
CA ASP A 478 8.56 -16.84 1.75
C ASP A 478 7.41 -17.85 1.63
N TYR A 479 6.90 -18.35 2.77
CA TYR A 479 5.87 -19.37 2.81
C TYR A 479 4.54 -18.81 3.29
N ARG A 480 3.44 -19.31 2.70
CA ARG A 480 2.06 -18.88 2.97
C ARG A 480 1.61 -19.06 4.42
N ASN A 481 2.09 -20.12 5.08
CA ASN A 481 1.70 -20.48 6.44
C ASN A 481 2.83 -21.25 7.16
N LYS A 482 2.71 -21.40 8.49
CA LYS A 482 3.69 -22.11 9.33
C LYS A 482 3.87 -23.58 8.94
N ALA A 483 2.83 -24.26 8.44
CA ALA A 483 2.92 -25.67 8.07
C ALA A 483 3.80 -25.82 6.82
N ASP A 484 3.63 -24.96 5.82
CA ASP A 484 4.46 -24.95 4.61
C ASP A 484 5.92 -24.59 4.93
N ALA A 485 6.16 -23.59 5.79
CA ALA A 485 7.51 -23.26 6.26
C ALA A 485 8.16 -24.43 7.01
N LYS A 486 7.38 -25.16 7.82
CA LYS A 486 7.84 -26.38 8.52
C LYS A 486 8.21 -27.49 7.55
N VAL A 487 7.36 -27.74 6.53
CA VAL A 487 7.65 -28.73 5.49
C VAL A 487 8.94 -28.38 4.77
N ALA A 488 9.09 -27.11 4.36
CA ALA A 488 10.27 -26.65 3.66
C ALA A 488 11.56 -26.81 4.49
N VAL A 489 11.56 -26.38 5.76
CA VAL A 489 12.76 -26.53 6.61
C VAL A 489 13.10 -28.00 6.86
N ILE A 490 12.11 -28.89 6.95
CA ILE A 490 12.38 -30.32 7.07
C ILE A 490 12.99 -30.85 5.77
N CYS A 491 12.46 -30.52 4.59
CA CYS A 491 13.06 -30.90 3.31
C CYS A 491 14.53 -30.48 3.24
N THR A 492 14.80 -29.20 3.48
CA THR A 492 16.17 -28.63 3.48
C THR A 492 17.06 -29.34 4.50
N ALA A 493 16.56 -29.61 5.70
CA ALA A 493 17.35 -30.27 6.73
C ALA A 493 17.72 -31.71 6.36
N ILE A 494 16.79 -32.46 5.76
CA ILE A 494 17.03 -33.83 5.32
C ILE A 494 18.03 -33.88 4.18
N GLU A 495 17.89 -33.01 3.19
CA GLU A 495 18.86 -32.87 2.09
C GLU A 495 20.26 -32.52 2.59
N GLN A 496 20.35 -31.77 3.69
CA GLN A 496 21.61 -31.40 4.35
C GLN A 496 22.07 -32.40 5.43
N GLY A 497 21.48 -33.60 5.48
CA GLY A 497 21.95 -34.69 6.31
C GLY A 497 21.50 -34.64 7.77
N ALA A 498 20.33 -34.06 8.08
CA ALA A 498 19.81 -34.02 9.45
C ALA A 498 19.57 -35.43 10.04
N MET A 499 19.19 -36.40 9.21
CA MET A 499 19.02 -37.79 9.66
C MET A 499 20.35 -38.42 10.06
N GLU A 500 21.38 -38.18 9.27
CA GLU A 500 22.75 -38.64 9.47
C GLU A 500 23.33 -37.97 10.72
N PHE A 501 23.12 -36.67 10.89
CA PHE A 501 23.51 -35.94 12.11
C PHE A 501 22.95 -36.59 13.38
N ILE A 502 21.67 -37.02 13.37
CA ILE A 502 21.05 -37.72 14.50
C ILE A 502 21.64 -39.14 14.65
N ARG A 503 21.70 -39.91 13.56
CA ARG A 503 22.11 -41.33 13.57
C ARG A 503 23.56 -41.53 14.00
N PHE A 504 24.43 -40.66 13.52
CA PHE A 504 25.86 -40.71 13.80
C PHE A 504 26.27 -39.75 14.92
N ARG A 505 25.30 -39.20 15.66
CA ARG A 505 25.54 -38.38 16.87
C ARG A 505 26.49 -37.21 16.62
N GLY A 506 26.36 -36.57 15.46
CA GLY A 506 27.18 -35.42 15.05
C GLY A 506 28.42 -35.80 14.22
N GLU A 507 28.83 -37.06 14.26
CA GLU A 507 29.96 -37.55 13.46
C GLU A 507 29.58 -37.66 11.97
N PRO A 508 30.56 -37.56 11.05
CA PRO A 508 30.31 -37.77 9.63
C PRO A 508 29.80 -39.19 9.36
N PRO A 509 28.92 -39.38 8.36
CA PRO A 509 28.46 -40.70 7.97
C PRO A 509 29.66 -41.55 7.49
N PRO A 510 29.68 -42.87 7.77
CA PRO A 510 30.74 -43.76 7.32
C PRO A 510 30.96 -43.70 5.81
N PRO A 511 32.20 -43.87 5.31
CA PRO A 511 32.47 -43.91 3.88
C PRO A 511 31.58 -44.93 3.15
N GLY A 512 30.91 -44.50 2.08
CA GLY A 512 29.99 -45.33 1.29
C GLY A 512 28.54 -45.35 1.78
N TYR A 513 28.21 -44.69 2.90
CA TYR A 513 26.82 -44.55 3.33
C TYR A 513 26.02 -43.70 2.34
N THR A 514 24.91 -44.25 1.84
CA THR A 514 23.97 -43.55 0.95
C THR A 514 22.68 -43.28 1.71
N THR A 515 22.20 -42.03 1.69
CA THR A 515 20.95 -41.69 2.39
C THR A 515 19.74 -42.27 1.65
N PRO A 516 18.85 -43.02 2.34
CA PRO A 516 17.62 -43.50 1.72
C PRO A 516 16.54 -42.41 1.62
N TYR A 517 16.78 -41.24 2.22
CA TYR A 517 15.81 -40.15 2.33
C TYR A 517 16.05 -39.12 1.23
N SER A 518 15.56 -39.41 0.03
CA SER A 518 15.56 -38.46 -1.08
C SER A 518 14.14 -38.23 -1.57
N LEU A 519 13.80 -36.98 -1.86
CA LEU A 519 12.52 -36.66 -2.49
C LEU A 519 12.42 -37.31 -3.88
N GLN A 520 13.54 -37.53 -4.57
CA GLN A 520 13.58 -38.15 -5.91
C GLN A 520 13.22 -39.64 -5.88
N THR A 521 13.49 -40.33 -4.77
CA THR A 521 13.16 -41.75 -4.61
C THR A 521 11.76 -41.98 -4.04
N PHE A 522 11.07 -40.91 -3.64
CA PHE A 522 9.73 -40.99 -3.07
C PHE A 522 8.67 -41.24 -4.16
N ASN A 523 8.04 -42.41 -4.12
CA ASN A 523 6.86 -42.70 -4.91
C ASN A 523 5.58 -42.56 -4.05
N PRO A 524 4.72 -41.55 -4.29
CA PRO A 524 3.52 -41.32 -3.48
C PRO A 524 2.52 -42.48 -3.52
N GLU A 525 2.51 -43.27 -4.60
CA GLU A 525 1.59 -44.43 -4.74
C GLU A 525 1.92 -45.55 -3.75
N SER A 526 3.20 -45.69 -3.38
CA SER A 526 3.65 -46.72 -2.42
C SER A 526 3.15 -46.45 -1.01
N SER A 527 3.02 -45.17 -0.62
CA SER A 527 2.54 -44.74 0.69
C SER A 527 1.06 -45.06 0.89
N GLN A 528 0.23 -44.88 -0.14
CA GLN A 528 -1.22 -45.10 -0.03
C GLN A 528 -1.58 -46.57 0.21
N ARG A 529 -0.77 -47.52 -0.28
CA ARG A 529 -1.05 -48.96 -0.16
C ARG A 529 -0.78 -49.53 1.23
N SER A 530 0.11 -48.93 2.02
CA SER A 530 0.51 -49.47 3.33
C SER A 530 -0.50 -49.13 4.44
N ASN A 531 -1.13 -47.95 4.36
CA ASN A 531 -2.11 -47.51 5.36
C ASN A 531 -3.50 -48.13 5.21
N GLY A 532 -3.86 -48.63 4.02
CA GLY A 532 -5.18 -49.25 3.77
C GLY A 532 -5.36 -50.65 4.37
N LYS A 533 -4.29 -51.37 4.72
CA LYS A 533 -4.37 -52.79 5.10
C LYS A 533 -4.68 -53.08 6.58
N ARG A 534 -4.84 -52.07 7.44
CA ARG A 534 -5.11 -52.29 8.89
C ARG A 534 -6.59 -52.28 9.31
N LYS A 535 -7.54 -52.34 8.37
CA LYS A 535 -8.98 -52.30 8.74
C LYS A 535 -9.90 -53.33 8.08
N MET A 536 -9.35 -54.44 7.58
CA MET A 536 -10.14 -55.65 7.31
C MET A 536 -9.54 -56.81 8.11
N VAL A 537 -9.91 -56.89 9.39
CA VAL A 537 -9.90 -58.16 10.13
C VAL A 537 -11.34 -58.37 10.59
N GLU A 538 -12.01 -59.24 9.83
CA GLU A 538 -13.00 -60.24 10.25
C GLU A 538 -14.08 -59.82 11.26
N ASP A 539 -15.19 -59.28 10.74
CA ASP A 539 -16.52 -59.65 11.24
C ASP A 539 -17.07 -60.75 10.33
N ALA A 540 -16.65 -61.98 10.59
CA ALA A 540 -17.18 -63.18 9.95
C ALA A 540 -17.48 -64.24 11.00
N HIS A 541 -18.44 -63.98 11.90
CA HIS A 541 -19.23 -65.00 12.58
C HIS A 541 -20.51 -64.42 13.17
N SER A 542 -21.63 -64.58 12.46
CA SER A 542 -22.91 -65.08 13.01
C SER A 542 -24.04 -65.01 11.96
N GLN A 543 -24.20 -66.09 11.19
CA GLN A 543 -25.53 -66.55 10.84
C GLN A 543 -26.16 -67.15 12.10
N GLY A 544 -27.35 -66.70 12.44
CA GLY A 544 -28.11 -67.21 13.57
C GLY A 544 -29.37 -66.39 13.77
N GLU A 545 -30.46 -66.81 13.12
CA GLU A 545 -31.81 -66.48 13.54
C GLU A 545 -31.97 -66.77 15.04
N HIS A 546 -32.51 -65.82 15.81
CA HIS A 546 -33.57 -66.02 16.82
C HIS A 546 -33.78 -64.74 17.66
N GLU A 547 -35.05 -64.35 17.72
CA GLU A 547 -35.80 -63.84 18.88
C GLU A 547 -35.18 -62.79 19.85
N LYS A 548 -35.91 -61.66 19.94
CA LYS A 548 -36.08 -60.81 21.15
C LYS A 548 -36.25 -61.71 22.40
N PRO A 549 -35.80 -61.35 23.62
CA PRO A 549 -36.43 -60.23 24.34
C PRO A 549 -35.66 -59.53 25.50
N THR A 550 -36.23 -58.37 25.90
CA THR A 550 -36.42 -57.84 27.28
C THR A 550 -35.26 -57.46 28.23
N LYS A 551 -35.33 -56.17 28.64
CA LYS A 551 -35.41 -55.63 30.02
C LYS A 551 -34.55 -56.25 31.14
N ARG A 552 -33.68 -55.41 31.73
CA ARG A 552 -33.47 -55.24 33.19
C ARG A 552 -32.52 -54.05 33.43
N GLN A 553 -33.01 -52.86 33.81
CA GLN A 553 -33.24 -52.39 35.19
C GLN A 553 -32.20 -52.78 36.25
N LYS A 554 -31.43 -51.79 36.72
CA LYS A 554 -30.98 -51.61 38.13
C LYS A 554 -30.56 -50.13 38.29
N LYS A 555 -31.40 -49.23 38.81
CA LYS A 555 -31.67 -48.90 40.24
C LYS A 555 -30.35 -48.54 40.97
N ALA A 556 -29.96 -47.26 41.03
CA ALA A 556 -30.40 -46.17 41.92
C ALA A 556 -29.93 -46.30 43.40
N LYS A 557 -29.10 -45.36 43.86
CA LYS A 557 -29.05 -44.76 45.22
C LYS A 557 -28.10 -43.54 45.20
N LEU A 558 -28.59 -42.29 45.31
CA LEU A 558 -28.68 -41.43 46.53
C LEU A 558 -27.28 -41.08 47.10
N GLU A 559 -26.82 -39.85 47.34
CA GLU A 559 -27.40 -38.56 47.83
C GLU A 559 -26.63 -37.36 47.20
N GLY A 560 -27.26 -36.21 46.94
CA GLY A 560 -27.14 -34.96 47.74
C GLY A 560 -25.80 -34.23 47.51
N THR A 561 -25.68 -33.04 46.93
CA THR A 561 -26.26 -31.75 47.33
C THR A 561 -26.14 -30.69 46.21
N ALA A 562 -27.00 -29.69 46.29
CA ALA A 562 -27.22 -28.58 45.35
C ALA A 562 -25.97 -27.80 44.91
N THR A 563 -25.96 -27.35 43.65
CA THR A 563 -25.59 -25.96 43.28
C THR A 563 -26.05 -25.61 41.85
N LYS A 564 -26.35 -24.33 41.70
CA LYS A 564 -27.06 -23.58 40.64
C LYS A 564 -26.68 -23.81 39.17
N HIS A 565 -27.73 -23.68 38.32
CA HIS A 565 -27.77 -23.17 36.94
C HIS A 565 -26.63 -22.20 36.56
N GLY A 566 -26.14 -22.07 35.34
CA GLY A 566 -26.52 -22.42 33.96
C GLY A 566 -25.52 -21.65 33.06
N ASN A 567 -25.31 -21.81 31.76
CA ASN A 567 -25.99 -22.45 30.65
C ASN A 567 -24.90 -22.66 29.58
N LYS A 568 -24.60 -23.89 29.18
CA LYS A 568 -23.72 -24.21 28.04
C LYS A 568 -24.58 -25.00 27.06
N LYS A 569 -24.89 -24.41 25.91
CA LYS A 569 -25.69 -25.06 24.87
C LYS A 569 -24.77 -25.57 23.78
N GLU A 570 -24.59 -26.88 23.76
CA GLU A 570 -24.19 -27.67 22.60
C GLU A 570 -25.23 -27.52 21.48
N LYS A 571 -24.77 -27.61 20.23
CA LYS A 571 -25.40 -28.45 19.20
C LYS A 571 -24.32 -28.85 18.19
N GLY A 572 -23.99 -30.14 18.17
CA GLY A 572 -23.39 -30.78 17.00
C GLY A 572 -24.46 -31.12 15.95
N SER A 573 -24.03 -31.43 14.72
CA SER A 573 -24.37 -32.68 14.01
C SER A 573 -23.75 -32.72 12.60
N THR A 574 -22.75 -33.61 12.46
CA THR A 574 -22.48 -34.59 11.38
C THR A 574 -22.84 -34.37 9.90
N HIS A 575 -21.79 -34.59 9.08
CA HIS A 575 -21.68 -34.96 7.66
C HIS A 575 -22.67 -35.99 7.08
N THR A 576 -22.84 -35.96 5.74
CA THR A 576 -22.51 -37.10 4.83
C THR A 576 -22.46 -36.70 3.34
N HIS A 577 -21.73 -37.52 2.57
CA HIS A 577 -21.16 -37.38 1.22
C HIS A 577 -22.12 -37.58 0.03
N GLY A 578 -21.67 -37.18 -1.17
CA GLY A 578 -22.04 -37.84 -2.44
C GLY A 578 -21.55 -37.13 -3.71
N ILE A 579 -20.49 -37.66 -4.35
CA ILE A 579 -20.09 -37.44 -5.75
C ILE A 579 -20.55 -38.68 -6.56
N PRO A 580 -20.91 -38.54 -7.86
CA PRO A 580 -20.27 -39.38 -8.87
C PRO A 580 -19.87 -38.65 -10.17
N GLU A 581 -19.07 -39.37 -10.95
CA GLU A 581 -18.31 -39.07 -12.17
C GLU A 581 -19.05 -38.58 -13.45
N SER A 582 -18.27 -37.83 -14.24
CA SER A 582 -18.04 -37.88 -15.71
C SER A 582 -19.16 -38.20 -16.72
N GLY A 583 -19.42 -37.26 -17.64
CA GLY A 583 -20.15 -37.52 -18.89
C GLY A 583 -20.31 -36.29 -19.81
N ILE A 584 -20.00 -36.45 -21.09
CA ILE A 584 -19.80 -35.47 -22.17
C ILE A 584 -21.14 -35.09 -22.88
N ILE A 585 -21.24 -33.82 -23.35
CA ILE A 585 -22.16 -33.21 -24.37
C ILE A 585 -23.69 -33.26 -24.11
N ARG A 586 -24.35 -32.09 -24.00
CA ARG A 586 -25.21 -31.44 -25.03
C ARG A 586 -26.07 -30.32 -24.45
N ALA A 587 -26.23 -29.26 -25.25
CA ALA A 587 -27.11 -28.12 -25.01
C ALA A 587 -28.59 -28.51 -24.84
N GLY A 588 -29.31 -27.79 -23.99
CA GLY A 588 -30.76 -27.91 -23.86
C GLY A 588 -31.31 -26.97 -22.79
N GLN A 589 -31.97 -25.90 -23.24
CA GLN A 589 -32.78 -24.99 -22.44
C GLN A 589 -33.75 -25.74 -21.52
N THR A 590 -33.95 -25.26 -20.29
CA THR A 590 -35.32 -25.10 -19.74
C THR A 590 -35.35 -24.12 -18.57
N SER A 591 -36.25 -23.15 -18.75
CA SER A 591 -36.89 -22.25 -17.79
C SER A 591 -37.14 -22.85 -16.39
N ARG A 592 -36.77 -22.12 -15.34
CA ARG A 592 -37.39 -22.23 -14.01
C ARG A 592 -37.48 -20.89 -13.27
N LYS A 593 -38.73 -20.41 -13.20
CA LYS A 593 -39.44 -19.74 -12.09
C LYS A 593 -38.60 -19.16 -10.94
N GLY A 594 -38.50 -17.83 -10.96
CA GLY A 594 -39.01 -16.90 -9.94
C GLY A 594 -38.90 -17.27 -8.46
N TYR A 595 -37.94 -16.65 -7.78
CA TYR A 595 -38.07 -16.26 -6.38
C TYR A 595 -38.05 -14.72 -6.32
N VAL A 596 -39.12 -14.15 -5.76
CA VAL A 596 -39.27 -12.74 -5.46
C VAL A 596 -38.55 -12.48 -4.13
N SER A 597 -37.48 -11.70 -4.15
CA SER A 597 -36.85 -11.15 -2.95
C SER A 597 -37.33 -9.72 -2.74
N ALA A 598 -37.86 -9.45 -1.55
CA ALA A 598 -38.39 -8.17 -1.13
C ALA A 598 -37.31 -7.05 -1.13
N PRO A 599 -37.70 -5.79 -1.36
CA PRO A 599 -36.77 -4.66 -1.42
C PRO A 599 -36.34 -4.23 -0.01
N TYR A 600 -35.03 -4.13 0.19
CA TYR A 600 -34.42 -3.54 1.38
C TYR A 600 -34.34 -2.01 1.17
N GLN A 601 -35.08 -1.24 1.97
CA GLN A 601 -34.90 0.22 2.04
C GLN A 601 -33.79 0.57 3.05
N PRO A 602 -32.87 1.49 2.74
CA PRO A 602 -31.92 2.01 3.71
C PRO A 602 -32.57 3.12 4.56
N GLY A 603 -32.77 2.82 5.84
CA GLY A 603 -33.15 3.79 6.86
C GLY A 603 -31.96 4.66 7.27
N LEU A 604 -32.24 5.96 7.36
CA LEU A 604 -31.40 7.02 7.90
C LEU A 604 -31.06 6.80 9.37
N GLY A 605 -29.95 7.40 9.80
CA GLY A 605 -29.21 7.08 11.01
C GLY A 605 -29.88 7.43 12.34
N ASP A 606 -29.27 6.91 13.40
CA ASP A 606 -29.11 7.60 14.66
C ASP A 606 -27.80 7.14 15.30
N GLU A 607 -26.92 8.11 15.54
CA GLU A 607 -25.70 7.98 16.32
C GLU A 607 -26.06 7.96 17.80
N SER A 608 -25.72 6.90 18.53
CA SER A 608 -25.43 6.96 19.97
C SER A 608 -24.96 5.61 20.53
N GLY A 609 -23.78 5.61 21.15
CA GLY A 609 -23.58 4.85 22.39
C GLY A 609 -22.60 3.67 22.38
N SER A 610 -21.55 3.83 23.19
CA SER A 610 -20.84 2.79 23.94
C SER A 610 -19.68 2.05 23.25
N GLY A 611 -18.55 2.77 23.12
CA GLY A 611 -17.23 2.15 23.03
C GLY A 611 -16.79 1.58 24.38
N THR A 612 -16.53 0.27 24.41
CA THR A 612 -15.85 -0.43 25.50
C THR A 612 -14.39 0.02 25.60
N ALA A 613 -14.02 0.59 26.75
CA ALA A 613 -12.66 0.96 27.10
C ALA A 613 -11.79 -0.29 27.35
N TYR A 614 -10.62 -0.35 26.69
CA TYR A 614 -9.49 -1.17 27.13
C TYR A 614 -8.41 -0.25 27.72
N PRO A 615 -7.72 -0.66 28.80
CA PRO A 615 -6.79 0.20 29.51
C PRO A 615 -5.46 0.37 28.77
N LEU A 616 -4.96 1.61 28.75
CA LEU A 616 -3.60 1.97 28.34
C LEU A 616 -2.57 1.57 29.43
N PRO A 617 -1.31 1.26 29.06
CA PRO A 617 -0.25 0.98 30.02
C PRO A 617 0.22 2.26 30.72
N GLN A 618 0.37 2.22 32.04
CA GLN A 618 1.00 3.28 32.83
C GLN A 618 2.50 3.33 32.56
N VAL A 619 2.98 4.52 32.19
CA VAL A 619 4.41 4.88 32.17
C VAL A 619 4.79 5.38 33.55
N SER A 620 5.75 4.71 34.19
CA SER A 620 6.31 5.08 35.50
C SER A 620 7.26 6.28 35.34
N LEU A 621 6.87 7.42 35.90
CA LEU A 621 7.74 8.57 36.14
C LEU A 621 8.69 8.24 37.31
N ASN A 622 10.00 8.39 37.10
CA ASN A 622 10.99 8.33 38.18
C ASN A 622 11.58 9.74 38.43
N PRO A 623 11.88 10.11 39.69
CA PRO A 623 12.09 11.49 40.09
C PRO A 623 13.57 11.95 40.06
N THR A 624 13.70 13.27 40.10
CA THR A 624 14.86 14.16 40.18
C THR A 624 15.93 13.83 41.24
N PRO A 625 17.19 14.31 41.06
CA PRO A 625 18.35 13.98 41.90
C PRO A 625 18.50 14.89 43.14
N PRO A 626 19.22 14.45 44.19
CA PRO A 626 19.49 15.29 45.34
C PRO A 626 20.81 16.08 45.23
N THR A 627 20.71 17.25 45.83
CA THR A 627 21.62 18.35 46.15
C THR A 627 22.98 17.92 46.75
N VAL A 628 24.04 18.59 46.27
CA VAL A 628 25.39 18.59 46.86
C VAL A 628 25.44 19.51 48.08
N PRO A 629 26.20 19.15 49.13
CA PRO A 629 26.92 20.15 49.89
C PRO A 629 28.42 19.85 49.95
N ASP A 630 29.17 20.90 49.65
CA ASP A 630 30.60 21.08 49.78
C ASP A 630 31.00 21.26 51.25
N GLN A 631 31.99 20.51 51.75
CA GLN A 631 32.98 20.99 52.75
C GLN A 631 34.02 19.91 53.14
N ARG A 632 35.26 20.16 52.68
CA ARG A 632 36.52 20.29 53.45
C ARG A 632 37.09 19.16 54.35
N PHE A 633 38.42 19.02 54.17
CA PHE A 633 39.52 18.64 55.08
C PHE A 633 39.93 17.16 55.27
N MET A 634 41.21 16.93 54.90
CA MET A 634 42.16 15.84 55.19
C MET A 634 42.45 15.67 56.71
N PRO A 635 43.44 14.83 57.12
CA PRO A 635 43.63 13.38 56.94
C PRO A 635 43.87 12.71 58.33
N HIS A 636 43.99 11.37 58.42
CA HIS A 636 44.98 10.71 59.28
C HIS A 636 45.02 9.18 59.08
N ALA A 637 46.25 8.68 59.19
CA ALA A 637 46.69 7.30 59.10
C ALA A 637 46.38 6.46 60.35
N TYR A 638 46.49 5.12 60.22
CA TYR A 638 47.06 4.09 61.13
C TYR A 638 46.50 2.74 60.60
N SER A 639 47.26 1.79 60.05
CA SER A 639 48.43 1.01 60.52
C SER A 639 48.02 -0.41 60.91
N SER A 640 48.91 -1.35 60.56
CA SER A 640 49.11 -2.68 61.16
C SER A 640 48.24 -3.82 60.57
N VAL A 641 48.74 -5.03 60.28
CA VAL A 641 49.98 -5.68 60.73
C VAL A 641 50.28 -6.97 59.91
N GLN A 642 51.59 -7.25 59.75
CA GLN A 642 52.32 -8.54 59.54
C GLN A 642 51.94 -9.43 58.33
N GLY A 643 52.86 -9.89 57.48
CA GLY A 643 54.25 -10.35 57.68
C GLY A 643 54.26 -11.89 57.49
N GLY A 644 55.17 -12.57 56.79
CA GLY A 644 56.38 -12.23 56.05
C GLY A 644 57.04 -13.53 55.51
N TYR A 645 58.15 -13.36 54.80
CA TYR A 645 59.22 -14.33 54.47
C TYR A 645 58.89 -15.47 53.47
N GLY A 646 59.74 -15.83 52.49
CA GLY A 646 61.07 -15.34 52.08
C GLY A 646 61.84 -16.39 51.25
N HIS A 647 62.63 -15.90 50.27
CA HIS A 647 63.90 -16.45 49.74
C HIS A 647 63.92 -17.64 48.71
N PRO A 648 65.02 -17.83 47.93
CA PRO A 648 65.44 -16.95 46.83
C PRO A 648 66.04 -17.66 45.57
N LEU A 649 66.15 -16.88 44.48
CA LEU A 649 67.22 -16.76 43.46
C LEU A 649 68.07 -17.97 43.01
N SER A 650 68.08 -18.18 41.68
CA SER A 650 69.30 -18.42 40.90
C SER A 650 69.16 -17.85 39.48
N ALA A 651 70.18 -17.12 39.04
CA ALA A 651 70.25 -16.40 37.76
C ALA A 651 71.06 -17.17 36.71
N GLN A 652 70.66 -17.08 35.42
CA GLN A 652 71.59 -16.87 34.28
C GLN A 652 70.82 -16.63 32.96
N SER A 653 70.96 -15.39 32.47
CA SER A 653 71.25 -14.94 31.09
C SER A 653 70.71 -15.72 29.88
N PHE A 654 69.93 -15.06 29.01
CA PHE A 654 70.34 -14.66 27.64
C PHE A 654 69.27 -13.75 26.98
N ALA A 655 69.74 -12.97 26.02
CA ALA A 655 69.18 -11.76 25.44
C ALA A 655 67.96 -11.94 24.50
N GLY A 656 67.21 -10.84 24.28
CA GLY A 656 66.34 -10.67 23.10
C GLY A 656 65.06 -9.86 23.38
N PRO A 657 64.80 -8.73 22.70
CA PRO A 657 63.91 -7.69 23.21
C PRO A 657 62.45 -7.78 22.74
N SER A 658 61.61 -7.01 23.45
CA SER A 658 60.35 -6.38 23.01
C SER A 658 59.10 -7.26 22.89
N GLY A 659 58.34 -7.33 23.99
CA GLY A 659 56.94 -7.74 24.01
C GLY A 659 56.22 -7.13 25.21
N SER A 660 55.44 -6.08 24.98
CA SER A 660 54.25 -5.60 25.73
C SER A 660 53.80 -4.31 25.04
N GLY A 661 52.54 -3.97 24.89
CA GLY A 661 51.29 -4.56 25.32
C GLY A 661 50.19 -3.51 25.11
N THR A 662 48.97 -4.00 24.98
CA THR A 662 47.69 -3.31 25.32
C THR A 662 47.34 -2.00 24.59
N GLY A 663 46.25 -2.06 23.82
CA GLY A 663 45.54 -0.87 23.34
C GLY A 663 44.30 -1.22 22.53
N PHE A 664 43.18 -1.40 23.23
CA PHE A 664 41.84 -1.63 22.68
C PHE A 664 41.34 -0.48 21.77
N ARG A 665 40.38 -0.84 20.90
CA ARG A 665 39.34 -0.05 20.19
C ARG A 665 39.67 0.47 18.79
N GLY A 666 38.86 -0.01 17.82
CA GLY A 666 38.57 0.69 16.57
C GLY A 666 38.36 -0.23 15.37
N GLY A 667 37.48 -1.23 15.46
CA GLY A 667 37.13 -2.07 14.31
C GLY A 667 36.31 -1.29 13.30
N GLY A 668 37.00 -0.68 12.33
CA GLY A 668 36.42 -0.23 11.07
C GLY A 668 36.08 -1.43 10.20
N PHE A 669 34.87 -1.45 9.65
CA PHE A 669 34.48 -2.36 8.60
C PHE A 669 35.28 -2.03 7.33
N MET A 670 36.24 -2.88 6.98
CA MET A 670 36.77 -2.92 5.63
C MET A 670 35.79 -3.69 4.75
N GLY A 671 35.19 -2.96 3.81
CA GLY A 671 34.72 -3.53 2.56
C GLY A 671 35.93 -3.81 1.68
N ALA A 672 36.00 -5.02 1.14
CA ALA A 672 36.92 -5.36 0.07
C ALA A 672 36.24 -6.36 -0.87
N ASP A 673 36.28 -5.98 -2.15
CA ASP A 673 36.45 -6.82 -3.32
C ASP A 673 35.24 -7.54 -3.92
N ALA A 674 34.64 -6.85 -4.91
CA ALA A 674 34.05 -7.50 -6.10
C ALA A 674 34.11 -6.55 -7.32
N GLU A 675 35.32 -6.33 -7.86
CA GLU A 675 35.49 -5.95 -9.27
C GLU A 675 36.31 -7.02 -10.00
N ARG A 676 35.63 -7.78 -10.87
CA ARG A 676 36.20 -8.35 -12.09
C ARG A 676 35.05 -8.72 -13.02
N LEU A 677 34.66 -7.74 -13.84
CA LEU A 677 33.89 -7.95 -15.06
C LEU A 677 34.75 -8.75 -16.03
N GLY A 678 34.39 -10.01 -16.24
CA GLY A 678 34.86 -10.83 -17.34
C GLY A 678 34.00 -10.57 -18.57
N ASP A 679 34.55 -9.80 -19.49
CA ASP A 679 34.06 -9.60 -20.84
C ASP A 679 34.07 -10.96 -21.58
N SER A 680 32.91 -11.44 -21.99
CA SER A 680 32.75 -12.67 -22.78
C SER A 680 31.82 -12.38 -23.96
N SER A 681 32.44 -11.87 -25.03
CA SER A 681 31.90 -11.83 -26.38
C SER A 681 31.92 -13.23 -26.98
N GLU A 682 30.75 -13.86 -27.14
CA GLU A 682 30.57 -14.98 -28.07
C GLU A 682 30.45 -14.43 -29.51
N PRO A 683 31.14 -15.01 -30.50
CA PRO A 683 30.98 -14.66 -31.91
C PRO A 683 29.83 -15.45 -32.55
N GLU A 684 28.97 -14.76 -33.29
CA GLU A 684 28.08 -15.37 -34.29
C GLU A 684 28.88 -16.07 -35.39
N PRO A 685 28.48 -17.28 -35.84
CA PRO A 685 28.92 -17.82 -37.11
C PRO A 685 27.95 -17.42 -38.23
N GLY A 686 28.46 -16.62 -39.17
CA GLY A 686 27.79 -16.29 -40.41
C GLY A 686 27.66 -17.48 -41.38
N GLU A 687 26.53 -17.46 -42.07
CA GLU A 687 26.19 -17.96 -43.41
C GLU A 687 27.22 -18.77 -44.22
N VAL A 688 26.76 -19.92 -44.72
CA VAL A 688 27.20 -20.51 -46.00
C VAL A 688 25.98 -21.08 -46.75
N VAL A 689 25.69 -20.45 -47.90
CA VAL A 689 24.76 -20.73 -49.02
C VAL A 689 23.28 -20.39 -48.85
#